data_AF-A0A0K2YDE4-F1
#
_entry.id   AF-A0A0K2YDE4-F1
#
_cell.length_a   1.000
_cell.length_b   1.000
_cell.length_c   1.000
_cell.angle_alpha   90.00
_cell.angle_beta   90.00
_cell.angle_gamma   90.00
#
_symmetry.space_group_name_H-M   'P 1'
#
loop_
_entity.id
_entity.type
_entity.pdbx_description
1 polymer ?
#
loop_
_entity_poly.entity_id
_entity_poly.type
_entity_poly.pdbx_seq_one_letter_code
_entity_poly.pdbx_strand_id
1 'polypeptide(L)'
;MQGYPITRYPGPGYTPGHGPYLRIYLHTTENQDWITRAEDVADYQARVRDGSYHYLVDDSHIVNTVDIGNTAWGVLDDNPVSVQIAMVGTSGAVGNWSGPNPNREDRPKSRAQWLEHEKMLDMVAFVIATVARERGVPIERVDVAGVGANRRGVSSHNNYTYGSVALKGFKDGTHWDVPDTFPYDVVLAAARRYAAMFDDPDGFPLPPGHYWGPLDGPNESWSNSFGTEPQYSKDALARWQAALCIPHSGIYDEATRDAAIRMQRAFGWPITGHVAEGEWNEVVRNGWRLPSPAQASPIDPGPPVGQSRRVKAVTGPGLTDRFGMAATDLGVMARTPSGRILAVFGDTFTGPAVGDGDWRAPVALFSDTKNLDDGIVWSEAAGSDLGYARQLWDYPHDNPVFSTVLPSDVLTVGDSMYLHVMVNKGLGNVVWTEIWRSVDDGRTWQHTGAKFDAGLHRGLAQLWTWDVAEDGWVYVMSTGFQRDAPLILRRVPRGRVADPGAYEGWGWRDGVWAWGNEPTPVLEGGGAAGKFGELCLRRIDGVWVLVNFDSSDVDGYDIDVRVFPNITDNLYDVHTSTPIRGVAWGQEGDDAVAQLYGPSIVPGSRPGGGFHILLSQWNTEVGWPYRVLQYKIPVAAGPEPGARPT
;
A
#
# COMPACT_ATOMS: atom_id res chain seq x y z
N MET A 1 19.02 7.08 23.03
CA MET A 1 20.18 6.20 22.81
C MET A 1 19.93 5.49 21.51
N GLN A 2 20.86 5.57 20.57
CA GLN A 2 20.82 4.82 19.32
C GLN A 2 21.81 3.65 19.47
N GLY A 3 21.50 2.49 18.88
CA GLY A 3 22.45 1.36 18.84
C GLY A 3 23.68 1.70 17.97
N TYR A 4 24.70 0.85 18.00
CA TYR A 4 25.92 1.03 17.21
C TYR A 4 26.07 -0.05 16.13
N PRO A 5 26.54 0.29 14.93
CA PRO A 5 26.87 -0.73 13.93
C PRO A 5 28.05 -1.59 14.41
N ILE A 6 27.93 -2.90 14.22
CA ILE A 6 29.00 -3.87 14.45
C ILE A 6 29.41 -4.42 13.08
N THR A 7 30.60 -4.07 12.61
CA THR A 7 31.10 -4.53 11.30
C THR A 7 31.87 -5.83 11.46
N ARG A 8 31.69 -6.76 10.51
CA ARG A 8 32.50 -7.99 10.49
C ARG A 8 33.87 -7.67 9.89
N TYR A 9 34.92 -8.12 10.55
CA TYR A 9 36.29 -8.03 10.02
C TYR A 9 37.00 -9.37 10.17
N PRO A 10 37.38 -10.03 9.07
CA PRO A 10 38.10 -11.30 9.14
C PRO A 10 39.51 -11.06 9.67
N GLY A 11 40.07 -12.00 10.44
CA GLY A 11 41.45 -11.82 10.89
C GLY A 11 41.96 -12.88 11.85
N PRO A 12 41.43 -13.02 13.07
CA PRO A 12 42.11 -13.77 14.10
C PRO A 12 41.89 -15.29 14.04
N GLY A 13 42.79 -16.03 14.69
CA GLY A 13 42.58 -17.44 15.02
C GLY A 13 41.51 -17.65 16.10
N TYR A 14 40.81 -18.77 16.05
CA TYR A 14 39.80 -19.17 17.03
C TYR A 14 39.72 -20.69 17.11
N THR A 15 39.10 -21.21 18.17
CA THR A 15 38.71 -22.63 18.28
C THR A 15 37.25 -22.79 17.87
N PRO A 16 36.90 -23.69 16.94
CA PRO A 16 35.51 -23.91 16.54
C PRO A 16 34.62 -24.37 17.70
N GLY A 17 33.41 -23.82 17.77
CA GLY A 17 32.45 -24.08 18.84
C GLY A 17 32.70 -23.28 20.11
N HIS A 18 31.70 -23.25 20.98
CA HIS A 18 31.73 -22.51 22.25
C HIS A 18 30.97 -23.31 23.31
N GLY A 19 31.49 -23.32 24.54
CA GLY A 19 30.83 -23.91 25.70
C GLY A 19 29.73 -23.00 26.27
N PRO A 20 29.26 -23.25 27.51
CA PRO A 20 28.25 -22.41 28.14
C PRO A 20 28.77 -20.99 28.39
N TYR A 21 28.01 -19.98 27.96
CA TYR A 21 28.35 -18.57 28.16
C TYR A 21 28.17 -18.16 29.63
N LEU A 22 29.30 -18.17 30.35
CA LEU A 22 29.36 -17.90 31.77
C LEU A 22 29.64 -16.41 32.04
N ARG A 23 30.61 -15.82 31.33
CA ARG A 23 31.07 -14.44 31.55
C ARG A 23 31.36 -13.69 30.26
N ILE A 24 31.31 -12.37 30.37
CA ILE A 24 31.92 -11.43 29.42
C ILE A 24 33.18 -10.89 30.09
N TYR A 25 34.35 -11.05 29.46
CA TYR A 25 35.58 -10.44 29.93
C TYR A 25 35.94 -9.22 29.09
N LEU A 26 36.24 -8.14 29.80
CA LEU A 26 36.80 -6.91 29.26
C LEU A 26 38.32 -6.98 29.27
N HIS A 27 38.89 -6.57 28.14
CA HIS A 27 40.34 -6.51 27.90
C HIS A 27 40.74 -5.11 27.42
N THR A 28 42.02 -4.78 27.55
CA THR A 28 42.65 -3.78 26.68
C THR A 28 43.62 -4.45 25.73
N THR A 29 43.75 -3.91 24.53
CA THR A 29 44.70 -4.44 23.54
C THR A 29 46.15 -4.03 23.83
N GLU A 30 46.36 -3.15 24.82
CA GLU A 30 47.63 -2.53 25.18
C GLU A 30 48.28 -1.75 24.03
N ASN A 31 47.44 -1.18 23.18
CA ASN A 31 47.82 -0.26 22.12
C ASN A 31 47.67 1.21 22.55
N GLN A 32 48.17 2.13 21.73
CA GLN A 32 48.12 3.56 22.02
C GLN A 32 46.69 4.09 21.88
N ASP A 33 46.25 4.80 22.91
CA ASP A 33 44.92 5.40 23.02
C ASP A 33 44.66 6.40 21.87
N TRP A 34 43.43 6.47 21.36
CA TRP A 34 42.95 7.36 20.29
C TRP A 34 43.62 7.28 18.91
N ILE A 35 44.78 6.62 18.79
CA ILE A 35 45.56 6.57 17.54
C ILE A 35 45.47 5.20 16.89
N THR A 36 45.41 4.12 17.69
CA THR A 36 45.34 2.76 17.14
C THR A 36 43.90 2.43 16.77
N ARG A 37 43.70 1.81 15.60
CA ARG A 37 42.37 1.38 15.15
C ARG A 37 42.09 -0.08 15.49
N ALA A 38 40.81 -0.42 15.60
CA ALA A 38 40.37 -1.81 15.79
C ALA A 38 40.88 -2.74 14.68
N GLU A 39 40.90 -2.30 13.42
CA GLU A 39 41.37 -3.11 12.31
C GLU A 39 42.88 -3.39 12.38
N ASP A 40 43.69 -2.43 12.85
CA ASP A 40 45.14 -2.63 13.02
C ASP A 40 45.45 -3.74 14.04
N VAL A 41 44.64 -3.82 15.09
CA VAL A 41 44.72 -4.88 16.10
C VAL A 41 44.27 -6.22 15.51
N ALA A 42 43.17 -6.23 14.74
CA ALA A 42 42.67 -7.43 14.09
C ALA A 42 43.71 -8.02 13.11
N ASP A 43 44.35 -7.17 12.30
CA ASP A 43 45.42 -7.55 11.37
C ASP A 43 46.67 -8.09 12.09
N TYR A 44 47.01 -7.50 13.24
CA TYR A 44 48.07 -8.02 14.09
C TYR A 44 47.74 -9.43 14.60
N GLN A 45 46.54 -9.62 15.17
CA GLN A 45 46.08 -10.92 15.69
C GLN A 45 45.99 -11.99 14.59
N ALA A 46 45.61 -11.59 13.36
CA ALA A 46 45.59 -12.46 12.20
C ALA A 46 46.97 -13.01 11.85
N ARG A 47 47.99 -12.15 11.95
CA ARG A 47 49.37 -12.49 11.62
C ARG A 47 50.03 -13.33 12.72
N VAL A 48 49.86 -12.96 13.99
CA VAL A 48 50.60 -13.58 15.10
C VAL A 48 49.89 -14.82 15.64
N ARG A 49 48.55 -14.82 15.62
CA ARG A 49 47.69 -15.95 16.06
C ARG A 49 48.02 -16.50 17.46
N ASP A 50 48.42 -15.62 18.37
CA ASP A 50 48.72 -15.91 19.78
C ASP A 50 47.62 -15.41 20.74
N GLY A 51 46.61 -14.71 20.22
CA GLY A 51 45.43 -14.29 20.96
C GLY A 51 44.32 -13.80 20.03
N SER A 52 43.09 -13.76 20.53
CA SER A 52 41.95 -13.23 19.78
C SER A 52 40.80 -12.77 20.68
N TYR A 53 40.01 -11.84 20.15
CA TYR A 53 38.81 -11.32 20.81
C TYR A 53 37.58 -11.54 19.94
N HIS A 54 36.39 -11.54 20.53
CA HIS A 54 35.16 -11.56 19.73
C HIS A 54 34.86 -10.17 19.18
N TYR A 55 35.08 -9.14 20.01
CA TYR A 55 34.85 -7.75 19.65
C TYR A 55 36.08 -6.91 19.96
N LEU A 56 36.40 -6.01 19.03
CA LEU A 56 37.34 -4.91 19.20
C LEU A 56 36.55 -3.60 19.15
N VAL A 57 36.78 -2.73 20.13
CA VAL A 57 36.09 -1.44 20.25
C VAL A 57 37.13 -0.34 20.39
N ASP A 58 37.23 0.54 19.40
CA ASP A 58 38.02 1.78 19.50
C ASP A 58 37.11 2.98 19.80
N ASP A 59 37.63 4.21 19.78
CA ASP A 59 36.82 5.42 20.03
C ASP A 59 35.88 5.80 18.86
N SER A 60 35.90 5.07 17.75
CA SER A 60 35.17 5.40 16.53
C SER A 60 34.07 4.39 16.17
N HIS A 61 34.33 3.08 16.28
CA HIS A 61 33.40 2.02 15.88
C HIS A 61 33.67 0.66 16.58
N ILE A 62 32.80 -0.32 16.30
CA ILE A 62 32.88 -1.69 16.83
C ILE A 62 33.16 -2.65 15.68
N VAL A 63 34.11 -3.55 15.89
CA VAL A 63 34.45 -4.63 14.96
C VAL A 63 34.23 -5.99 15.62
N ASN A 64 33.51 -6.89 14.95
CA ASN A 64 33.44 -8.31 15.31
C ASN A 64 34.45 -9.12 14.50
N THR A 65 35.37 -9.79 15.19
CA THR A 65 36.49 -10.51 14.55
C THR A 65 36.43 -12.03 14.72
N VAL A 66 35.82 -12.50 15.81
CA VAL A 66 35.46 -13.92 16.01
C VAL A 66 33.96 -14.02 16.19
N ASP A 67 33.35 -14.96 15.47
CA ASP A 67 31.95 -15.31 15.66
C ASP A 67 31.74 -15.82 17.08
N ILE A 68 30.74 -15.31 17.81
CA ILE A 68 30.54 -15.71 19.20
C ILE A 68 30.07 -17.16 19.37
N GLY A 69 29.67 -17.85 18.29
CA GLY A 69 29.48 -19.31 18.27
C GLY A 69 30.80 -20.10 18.33
N ASN A 70 31.94 -19.43 18.19
CA ASN A 70 33.28 -19.99 18.30
C ASN A 70 34.04 -19.40 19.51
N THR A 71 35.09 -20.07 19.95
CA THR A 71 35.89 -19.67 21.10
C THR A 71 37.06 -18.78 20.68
N ALA A 72 37.03 -17.50 21.07
CA ALA A 72 38.19 -16.61 20.99
C ALA A 72 39.23 -16.91 22.08
N TRP A 73 40.49 -16.51 21.86
CA TRP A 73 41.65 -16.80 22.71
C TRP A 73 42.06 -15.57 23.53
N GLY A 74 41.16 -15.10 24.40
CA GLY A 74 41.36 -13.86 25.18
C GLY A 74 41.71 -14.07 26.66
N VAL A 75 41.34 -15.20 27.27
CA VAL A 75 41.38 -15.41 28.73
C VAL A 75 41.70 -16.87 29.12
N LEU A 76 42.74 -17.45 28.49
CA LEU A 76 43.33 -18.74 28.87
C LEU A 76 42.31 -19.87 29.06
N ASP A 77 42.28 -20.53 30.22
CA ASP A 77 41.41 -21.69 30.47
C ASP A 77 39.91 -21.34 30.51
N ASP A 78 39.55 -20.06 30.66
CA ASP A 78 38.15 -19.61 30.63
C ASP A 78 37.65 -19.26 29.21
N ASN A 79 38.51 -19.35 28.20
CA ASN A 79 38.14 -19.11 26.81
C ASN A 79 36.86 -19.84 26.37
N PRO A 80 36.68 -21.16 26.62
CA PRO A 80 35.53 -21.88 26.10
C PRO A 80 34.18 -21.48 26.72
N VAL A 81 34.19 -20.69 27.80
CA VAL A 81 32.99 -20.33 28.56
C VAL A 81 32.76 -18.82 28.61
N SER A 82 33.46 -18.03 27.79
CA SER A 82 33.41 -16.58 27.88
C SER A 82 33.49 -15.84 26.56
N VAL A 83 32.80 -14.70 26.51
CA VAL A 83 32.90 -13.74 25.41
C VAL A 83 33.95 -12.69 25.76
N GLN A 84 34.74 -12.31 24.76
CA GLN A 84 35.89 -11.43 24.93
C GLN A 84 35.63 -10.11 24.20
N ILE A 85 35.58 -9.01 24.95
CA ILE A 85 35.41 -7.65 24.42
C ILE A 85 36.70 -6.89 24.74
N ALA A 86 37.44 -6.49 23.73
CA ALA A 86 38.68 -5.75 23.89
C ALA A 86 38.53 -4.29 23.47
N MET A 87 38.92 -3.39 24.36
CA MET A 87 39.03 -1.96 24.10
C MET A 87 40.40 -1.67 23.50
N VAL A 88 40.42 -0.95 22.37
CA VAL A 88 41.66 -0.55 21.70
C VAL A 88 42.26 0.63 22.46
N GLY A 89 43.27 0.33 23.27
CA GLY A 89 43.89 1.28 24.20
C GLY A 89 44.69 0.54 25.26
N THR A 90 45.06 1.26 26.32
CA THR A 90 45.84 0.70 27.45
C THR A 90 45.09 0.74 28.79
N SER A 91 45.41 -0.23 29.64
CA SER A 91 45.03 -0.23 31.06
C SER A 91 45.95 0.63 31.94
N GLY A 92 47.10 1.08 31.46
CA GLY A 92 48.04 1.90 32.23
C GLY A 92 47.80 3.40 32.09
N ALA A 93 48.43 4.17 32.97
CA ALA A 93 48.23 5.61 33.05
C ALA A 93 48.76 6.39 31.82
N VAL A 94 49.54 5.77 30.94
CA VAL A 94 50.19 6.42 29.79
C VAL A 94 49.53 5.94 28.50
N GLY A 95 48.59 6.73 28.00
CA GLY A 95 47.84 6.41 26.77
C GLY A 95 48.67 6.44 25.49
N ASN A 96 49.64 7.36 25.39
CA ASN A 96 50.49 7.55 24.22
C ASN A 96 51.96 7.63 24.62
N TRP A 97 52.84 7.01 23.83
CA TRP A 97 54.28 6.94 24.11
C TRP A 97 55.12 6.73 22.85
N SER A 98 56.43 6.92 22.99
CA SER A 98 57.43 6.52 21.98
C SER A 98 58.32 5.41 22.53
N GLY A 99 58.62 4.42 21.70
CA GLY A 99 59.43 3.26 22.11
C GLY A 99 58.62 2.14 22.79
N PRO A 100 59.24 1.35 23.69
CA PRO A 100 58.58 0.23 24.37
C PRO A 100 57.36 0.66 25.18
N ASN A 101 56.35 -0.22 25.28
CA ASN A 101 55.14 0.03 26.07
C ASN A 101 55.51 0.33 27.55
N PRO A 102 55.24 1.54 28.06
CA PRO A 102 55.61 1.96 29.41
C PRO A 102 54.57 1.59 30.47
N ASN A 103 53.45 1.00 30.08
CA ASN A 103 52.33 0.70 30.97
C ASN A 103 52.70 -0.42 31.96
N ARG A 104 52.29 -0.21 33.21
CA ARG A 104 52.62 -1.10 34.33
C ARG A 104 51.42 -1.22 35.26
N GLU A 105 51.27 -2.40 35.83
CA GLU A 105 50.19 -2.74 36.75
C GLU A 105 50.17 -1.87 38.01
N ASP A 106 51.34 -1.43 38.50
CA ASP A 106 51.46 -0.52 39.65
C ASP A 106 51.10 0.94 39.33
N ARG A 107 50.82 1.25 38.06
CA ARG A 107 50.41 2.57 37.56
C ARG A 107 49.21 2.47 36.60
N PRO A 108 48.05 1.96 37.07
CA PRO A 108 46.88 1.77 36.22
C PRO A 108 46.28 3.13 35.82
N LYS A 109 45.57 3.14 34.69
CA LYS A 109 44.73 4.24 34.24
C LYS A 109 43.72 4.59 35.35
N SER A 110 43.65 5.87 35.72
CA SER A 110 42.69 6.34 36.72
C SER A 110 41.26 6.30 36.17
N ARG A 111 40.26 6.31 37.05
CA ARG A 111 38.85 6.39 36.64
C ARG A 111 38.58 7.60 35.72
N ALA A 112 39.19 8.75 35.99
CA ALA A 112 39.02 9.95 35.17
C ALA A 112 39.54 9.74 33.75
N GLN A 113 40.72 9.15 33.61
CA GLN A 113 41.31 8.83 32.31
C GLN A 113 40.50 7.79 31.53
N TRP A 114 39.87 6.82 32.20
CA TRP A 114 38.92 5.93 31.53
C TRP A 114 37.72 6.69 30.95
N LEU A 115 37.18 7.63 31.73
CA LEU A 115 36.01 8.43 31.35
C LEU A 115 36.30 9.42 30.22
N GLU A 116 37.56 9.65 29.83
CA GLU A 116 37.93 10.41 28.62
C GLU A 116 37.53 9.67 27.33
N HIS A 117 37.37 8.34 27.37
CA HIS A 117 36.93 7.52 26.24
C HIS A 117 35.40 7.33 26.20
N GLU A 118 34.64 8.43 26.30
CA GLU A 118 33.18 8.39 26.45
C GLU A 118 32.49 7.50 25.40
N LYS A 119 32.84 7.68 24.12
CA LYS A 119 32.23 6.94 23.01
C LYS A 119 32.62 5.46 23.01
N MET A 120 33.88 5.12 23.27
CA MET A 120 34.33 3.72 23.39
C MET A 120 33.58 3.01 24.52
N LEU A 121 33.43 3.66 25.69
CA LEU A 121 32.75 3.07 26.85
C LEU A 121 31.25 2.84 26.58
N ASP A 122 30.56 3.75 25.89
CA ASP A 122 29.15 3.56 25.51
C ASP A 122 28.98 2.43 24.46
N MET A 123 29.93 2.32 23.51
CA MET A 123 29.98 1.20 22.57
C MET A 123 30.26 -0.14 23.27
N VAL A 124 31.18 -0.19 24.23
CA VAL A 124 31.40 -1.38 25.07
C VAL A 124 30.13 -1.77 25.82
N ALA A 125 29.41 -0.78 26.37
CA ALA A 125 28.13 -1.02 27.03
C ALA A 125 27.08 -1.61 26.08
N PHE A 126 27.01 -1.13 24.85
CA PHE A 126 26.13 -1.69 23.81
C PHE A 126 26.51 -3.13 23.44
N VAL A 127 27.80 -3.45 23.31
CA VAL A 127 28.26 -4.83 23.04
C VAL A 127 27.94 -5.75 24.21
N ILE A 128 28.15 -5.31 25.46
CA ILE A 128 27.75 -6.07 26.66
C ILE A 128 26.26 -6.40 26.62
N ALA A 129 25.40 -5.41 26.34
CA ALA A 129 23.96 -5.61 26.26
C ALA A 129 23.57 -6.60 25.15
N THR A 130 24.22 -6.50 24.00
CA THR A 130 24.00 -7.38 22.84
C THR A 130 24.34 -8.82 23.19
N VAL A 131 25.51 -9.06 23.78
CA VAL A 131 25.96 -10.41 24.20
C VAL A 131 25.10 -10.96 25.34
N ALA A 132 24.75 -10.12 26.32
CA ALA A 132 23.89 -10.50 27.44
C ALA A 132 22.52 -10.98 26.97
N ARG A 133 21.92 -10.28 26.00
CA ARG A 133 20.65 -10.67 25.37
C ARG A 133 20.79 -11.99 24.61
N GLU A 134 21.79 -12.10 23.73
CA GLU A 134 21.93 -13.26 22.85
C GLU A 134 22.29 -14.55 23.62
N ARG A 135 23.07 -14.43 24.70
CA ARG A 135 23.66 -15.58 25.42
C ARG A 135 23.20 -15.73 26.86
N GLY A 136 22.31 -14.85 27.33
CA GLY A 136 21.75 -14.91 28.68
C GLY A 136 22.77 -14.69 29.81
N VAL A 137 23.81 -13.89 29.57
CA VAL A 137 24.81 -13.53 30.59
C VAL A 137 24.29 -12.34 31.41
N PRO A 138 24.28 -12.39 32.76
CA PRO A 138 23.82 -11.26 33.59
C PRO A 138 24.64 -9.98 33.39
N ILE A 139 23.99 -8.82 33.34
CA ILE A 139 24.66 -7.50 33.31
C ILE A 139 24.98 -7.06 34.74
N GLU A 140 25.82 -7.86 35.40
CA GLU A 140 26.28 -7.67 36.78
C GLU A 140 27.81 -7.69 36.83
N ARG A 141 28.39 -6.83 37.68
CA ARG A 141 29.85 -6.83 37.89
C ARG A 141 30.26 -8.10 38.63
N VAL A 142 31.26 -8.78 38.10
CA VAL A 142 31.94 -9.90 38.73
C VAL A 142 33.38 -9.44 39.00
N ASP A 143 33.69 -9.21 40.28
CA ASP A 143 35.03 -8.86 40.75
C ASP A 143 35.89 -10.12 40.98
N VAL A 144 37.12 -9.96 41.50
CA VAL A 144 38.04 -11.06 41.83
C VAL A 144 37.37 -12.15 42.66
N ALA A 145 36.61 -11.78 43.70
CA ALA A 145 35.92 -12.72 44.56
C ALA A 145 34.76 -13.41 43.83
N GLY A 146 34.05 -12.67 42.97
CA GLY A 146 33.00 -13.20 42.10
C GLY A 146 33.51 -14.23 41.10
N VAL A 147 34.67 -13.98 40.48
CA VAL A 147 35.35 -14.98 39.63
C VAL A 147 35.73 -16.20 40.45
N GLY A 148 36.34 -16.00 41.63
CA GLY A 148 36.71 -17.09 42.54
C GLY A 148 35.52 -17.97 42.95
N ALA A 149 34.34 -17.37 43.09
CA ALA A 149 33.08 -18.06 43.39
C ALA A 149 32.34 -18.60 42.14
N ASN A 150 32.99 -18.57 40.98
CA ASN A 150 32.46 -18.99 39.69
C ASN A 150 31.15 -18.29 39.24
N ARG A 151 30.92 -17.02 39.63
CA ARG A 151 29.68 -16.30 39.29
C ARG A 151 29.60 -15.94 37.79
N ARG A 152 28.37 -15.74 37.29
CA ARG A 152 28.09 -15.29 35.93
C ARG A 152 28.00 -13.76 35.88
N GLY A 153 28.48 -13.16 34.80
CA GLY A 153 28.35 -11.72 34.57
C GLY A 153 29.50 -11.09 33.79
N VAL A 154 29.75 -9.80 34.02
CA VAL A 154 30.79 -9.01 33.34
C VAL A 154 31.99 -8.83 34.27
N SER A 155 33.17 -9.23 33.80
CA SER A 155 34.44 -9.17 34.53
C SER A 155 35.54 -8.63 33.61
N SER A 156 36.79 -8.58 34.07
CA SER A 156 37.98 -8.32 33.26
C SER A 156 39.01 -9.43 33.34
N HIS A 157 40.01 -9.42 32.45
CA HIS A 157 41.16 -10.34 32.52
C HIS A 157 41.91 -10.19 33.86
N ASN A 158 42.03 -8.98 34.41
CA ASN A 158 42.57 -8.72 35.74
C ASN A 158 41.86 -9.56 36.81
N ASN A 159 40.53 -9.42 36.84
CA ASN A 159 39.70 -10.10 37.84
C ASN A 159 39.72 -11.61 37.63
N TYR A 160 39.87 -12.07 36.38
CA TYR A 160 40.15 -13.48 36.08
C TYR A 160 41.49 -13.95 36.63
N THR A 161 42.58 -13.29 36.26
CA THR A 161 43.95 -13.63 36.65
C THR A 161 44.06 -13.78 38.17
N TYR A 162 43.51 -12.83 38.93
CA TYR A 162 43.56 -12.89 40.40
C TYR A 162 42.51 -13.84 41.01
N GLY A 163 41.31 -13.91 40.43
CA GLY A 163 40.22 -14.77 40.91
C GLY A 163 40.45 -16.26 40.62
N SER A 164 41.25 -16.57 39.58
CA SER A 164 41.62 -17.92 39.18
C SER A 164 42.30 -18.70 40.30
N VAL A 165 43.01 -18.04 41.21
CA VAL A 165 43.62 -18.68 42.39
C VAL A 165 42.57 -19.39 43.23
N ALA A 166 41.44 -18.74 43.49
CA ALA A 166 40.33 -19.34 44.23
C ALA A 166 39.50 -20.28 43.35
N LEU A 167 39.31 -19.96 42.07
CA LEU A 167 38.48 -20.74 41.15
C LEU A 167 39.13 -22.07 40.72
N LYS A 168 40.44 -22.07 40.48
CA LYS A 168 41.22 -23.17 39.85
C LYS A 168 42.32 -23.71 40.75
N GLY A 169 42.65 -23.03 41.85
CA GLY A 169 43.73 -23.42 42.77
C GLY A 169 45.12 -22.93 42.36
N PHE A 170 45.24 -22.18 41.26
CA PHE A 170 46.49 -21.55 40.81
C PHE A 170 46.18 -20.24 40.07
N LYS A 171 47.19 -19.37 39.94
CA LYS A 171 47.07 -18.11 39.19
C LYS A 171 47.17 -18.41 37.70
N ASP A 172 46.05 -18.47 37.01
CA ASP A 172 45.97 -18.71 35.57
C ASP A 172 46.20 -17.41 34.78
N GLY A 173 47.45 -17.18 34.40
CA GLY A 173 47.88 -16.01 33.65
C GLY A 173 48.59 -14.93 34.46
N THR A 174 49.07 -13.91 33.74
CA THR A 174 49.80 -12.75 34.29
C THR A 174 49.20 -11.42 33.84
N HIS A 175 48.11 -11.43 33.08
CA HIS A 175 47.46 -10.25 32.55
C HIS A 175 46.69 -9.51 33.65
N TRP A 176 46.71 -8.17 33.58
CA TRP A 176 46.16 -7.28 34.61
C TRP A 176 45.20 -6.23 34.02
N ASP A 177 44.93 -6.32 32.71
CA ASP A 177 43.90 -5.52 32.05
C ASP A 177 42.52 -6.16 32.25
N VAL A 178 41.42 -5.49 32.43
CA VAL A 178 41.20 -4.10 32.77
C VAL A 178 41.20 -3.98 34.31
N PRO A 179 41.94 -3.03 34.90
CA PRO A 179 42.03 -2.87 36.35
C PRO A 179 40.71 -2.39 36.96
N ASP A 180 40.55 -2.57 38.27
CA ASP A 180 39.33 -2.19 39.00
C ASP A 180 39.11 -0.66 39.11
N THR A 181 40.05 0.16 38.63
CA THR A 181 39.85 1.60 38.40
C THR A 181 38.89 1.90 37.26
N PHE A 182 38.56 0.91 36.44
CA PHE A 182 37.59 1.00 35.35
C PHE A 182 36.17 1.32 35.87
N PRO A 183 35.42 2.20 35.18
CA PRO A 183 34.11 2.66 35.63
C PRO A 183 32.99 1.64 35.33
N TYR A 184 33.04 0.47 35.95
CA TYR A 184 32.03 -0.59 35.80
C TYR A 184 30.60 -0.12 36.07
N ASP A 185 30.39 0.74 37.05
CA ASP A 185 29.08 1.30 37.38
C ASP A 185 28.48 2.09 36.22
N VAL A 186 29.29 2.86 35.50
CA VAL A 186 28.87 3.66 34.33
C VAL A 186 28.55 2.74 33.15
N VAL A 187 29.48 1.85 32.82
CA VAL A 187 29.36 0.96 31.67
C VAL A 187 28.19 -0.02 31.85
N LEU A 188 28.03 -0.61 33.04
CA LEU A 188 26.92 -1.54 33.28
C LEU A 188 25.57 -0.82 33.40
N ALA A 189 25.52 0.43 33.86
CA ALA A 189 24.29 1.22 33.82
C ALA A 189 23.88 1.55 32.37
N ALA A 190 24.84 1.91 31.51
CA ALA A 190 24.58 2.07 30.08
C ALA A 190 24.16 0.74 29.42
N ALA A 191 24.81 -0.37 29.73
CA ALA A 191 24.46 -1.68 29.19
C ALA A 191 23.04 -2.11 29.58
N ARG A 192 22.61 -1.86 30.82
CA ARG A 192 21.22 -2.10 31.24
C ARG A 192 20.21 -1.21 30.50
N ARG A 193 20.56 0.04 30.17
CA ARG A 193 19.70 0.91 29.34
C ARG A 193 19.55 0.34 27.92
N TYR A 194 20.64 -0.13 27.32
CA TYR A 194 20.60 -0.80 26.02
C TYR A 194 19.80 -2.11 26.07
N ALA A 195 19.98 -2.93 27.11
CA ALA A 195 19.19 -4.14 27.30
C ALA A 195 17.70 -3.85 27.42
N ALA A 196 17.31 -2.82 28.17
CA ALA A 196 15.91 -2.40 28.27
C ALA A 196 15.33 -1.92 26.94
N MET A 197 16.14 -1.32 26.05
CA MET A 197 15.69 -0.98 24.70
C MET A 197 15.42 -2.22 23.84
N PHE A 198 16.19 -3.30 24.04
CA PHE A 198 15.96 -4.57 23.33
C PHE A 198 14.71 -5.32 23.78
N ASP A 199 14.23 -5.01 24.99
CA ASP A 199 13.06 -5.62 25.61
C ASP A 199 11.77 -4.80 25.45
N ASP A 200 11.80 -3.66 24.71
CA ASP A 200 10.58 -2.98 24.27
C ASP A 200 10.04 -3.68 23.01
N PRO A 201 9.02 -4.55 23.12
CA PRO A 201 8.49 -5.28 21.97
C PRO A 201 7.89 -4.33 20.93
N ASP A 202 7.54 -3.10 21.31
CA ASP A 202 6.92 -2.10 20.43
C ASP A 202 7.90 -1.02 19.98
N GLY A 203 9.19 -1.17 20.32
CA GLY A 203 10.27 -0.34 19.80
C GLY A 203 10.45 -0.47 18.29
N PHE A 204 10.80 0.63 17.62
CA PHE A 204 11.17 0.56 16.21
C PHE A 204 12.38 -0.37 16.06
N PRO A 205 12.28 -1.45 15.26
CA PRO A 205 13.20 -2.57 15.36
C PRO A 205 14.42 -2.46 14.44
N LEU A 206 14.44 -1.48 13.52
CA LEU A 206 15.55 -1.30 12.60
C LEU A 206 16.66 -0.41 13.20
N PRO A 207 17.91 -0.55 12.74
CA PRO A 207 18.98 0.34 13.16
C PRO A 207 18.66 1.81 12.85
N PRO A 208 19.30 2.77 13.55
CA PRO A 208 19.12 4.19 13.29
C PRO A 208 19.29 4.53 11.80
N GLY A 209 18.38 5.36 11.27
CA GLY A 209 18.39 5.80 9.87
C GLY A 209 17.84 4.78 8.86
N HIS A 210 17.59 3.53 9.28
CA HIS A 210 17.06 2.49 8.40
C HIS A 210 15.53 2.53 8.34
N TYR A 211 14.99 2.07 7.22
CA TYR A 211 13.55 1.98 6.96
C TYR A 211 13.27 0.80 6.03
N TRP A 212 12.04 0.32 6.01
CA TRP A 212 11.61 -0.60 4.96
C TRP A 212 11.23 0.19 3.72
N GLY A 213 11.85 -0.18 2.59
CA GLY A 213 11.78 0.55 1.33
C GLY A 213 12.15 -0.33 0.14
N PRO A 214 12.17 0.24 -1.09
CA PRO A 214 12.42 -0.52 -2.30
C PRO A 214 13.83 -1.13 -2.33
N LEU A 215 13.97 -2.25 -3.03
CA LEU A 215 15.22 -3.03 -3.10
C LEU A 215 16.37 -2.27 -3.78
N ASP A 216 16.06 -1.40 -4.72
CA ASP A 216 17.02 -0.52 -5.43
C ASP A 216 17.32 0.79 -4.69
N GLY A 217 16.88 0.90 -3.42
CA GLY A 217 17.19 2.02 -2.54
C GLY A 217 18.63 2.04 -2.01
N PRO A 218 18.98 3.07 -1.21
CA PRO A 218 20.29 3.13 -0.54
C PRO A 218 20.45 2.02 0.51
N ASN A 219 21.65 1.86 1.08
CA ASN A 219 21.97 0.77 2.04
C ASN A 219 21.02 0.73 3.26
N GLU A 220 20.44 1.87 3.62
CA GLU A 220 19.49 2.04 4.72
C GLU A 220 18.06 1.58 4.37
N SER A 221 17.77 1.33 3.08
CA SER A 221 16.49 0.83 2.57
C SER A 221 16.45 -0.70 2.57
N TRP A 222 15.78 -1.29 3.55
CA TRP A 222 15.70 -2.74 3.68
C TRP A 222 14.40 -3.27 3.09
N SER A 223 14.50 -3.93 1.92
CA SER A 223 13.34 -4.56 1.30
C SER A 223 12.98 -5.91 1.92
N ASN A 224 13.91 -6.52 2.67
CA ASN A 224 13.88 -7.90 3.15
C ASN A 224 13.87 -8.97 2.04
N SER A 225 14.19 -8.57 0.80
CA SER A 225 14.21 -9.45 -0.37
C SER A 225 15.62 -9.94 -0.73
N PHE A 226 16.68 -9.31 -0.21
CA PHE A 226 18.06 -9.62 -0.59
C PHE A 226 18.63 -10.85 0.12
N GLY A 227 17.99 -11.24 1.24
CA GLY A 227 18.34 -12.44 2.01
C GLY A 227 19.47 -12.26 3.01
N THR A 228 20.09 -11.08 3.03
CA THR A 228 21.10 -10.66 4.01
C THR A 228 20.49 -9.94 5.21
N GLU A 229 19.26 -9.45 5.08
CA GLU A 229 18.56 -8.77 6.16
C GLU A 229 18.19 -9.78 7.28
N PRO A 230 18.39 -9.41 8.56
CA PRO A 230 18.14 -10.31 9.68
C PRO A 230 16.67 -10.75 9.80
N GLN A 231 16.43 -11.95 10.36
CA GLN A 231 15.09 -12.48 10.57
C GLN A 231 14.19 -11.54 11.39
N TYR A 232 14.75 -10.83 12.39
CA TYR A 232 13.97 -9.88 13.19
C TYR A 232 13.35 -8.74 12.36
N SER A 233 13.99 -8.32 11.25
CA SER A 233 13.47 -7.29 10.35
C SER A 233 12.22 -7.81 9.61
N LYS A 234 12.27 -9.08 9.18
CA LYS A 234 11.15 -9.75 8.49
C LYS A 234 9.96 -9.91 9.43
N ASP A 235 10.21 -10.42 10.63
CA ASP A 235 9.17 -10.65 11.64
C ASP A 235 8.51 -9.33 12.06
N ALA A 236 9.31 -8.27 12.21
CA ALA A 236 8.83 -6.93 12.49
C ALA A 236 7.95 -6.37 11.36
N LEU A 237 8.41 -6.39 10.10
CA LEU A 237 7.61 -5.88 9.00
C LEU A 237 6.32 -6.70 8.84
N ALA A 238 6.38 -8.02 9.00
CA ALA A 238 5.20 -8.89 9.01
C ALA A 238 4.22 -8.51 10.12
N ARG A 239 4.72 -8.13 11.30
CA ARG A 239 3.89 -7.64 12.40
C ARG A 239 3.20 -6.31 12.05
N TRP A 240 3.92 -5.36 11.47
CA TRP A 240 3.36 -4.08 11.03
C TRP A 240 2.27 -4.30 9.96
N GLN A 241 2.56 -5.14 8.96
CA GLN A 241 1.62 -5.55 7.92
C GLN A 241 0.38 -6.24 8.50
N ALA A 242 0.57 -7.20 9.42
CA ALA A 242 -0.53 -7.90 10.07
C ALA A 242 -1.41 -6.97 10.90
N ALA A 243 -0.81 -6.00 11.60
CA ALA A 243 -1.56 -4.98 12.34
C ALA A 243 -2.46 -4.17 11.42
N LEU A 244 -2.03 -3.89 10.18
CA LEU A 244 -2.82 -3.19 9.17
C LEU A 244 -3.79 -4.08 8.37
N CYS A 245 -3.82 -5.38 8.66
CA CYS A 245 -4.62 -6.37 7.92
C CYS A 245 -4.30 -6.43 6.41
N ILE A 246 -3.04 -6.18 6.03
CA ILE A 246 -2.52 -6.38 4.67
C ILE A 246 -1.74 -7.71 4.58
N PRO A 247 -1.40 -8.23 3.37
CA PRO A 247 -0.52 -9.39 3.25
C PRO A 247 0.76 -9.20 4.06
N HIS A 248 1.07 -10.14 4.96
CA HIS A 248 2.15 -10.03 5.95
C HIS A 248 3.35 -10.90 5.56
N SER A 249 3.89 -10.62 4.37
CA SER A 249 5.03 -11.34 3.79
C SER A 249 6.33 -11.12 4.57
N GLY A 250 6.41 -10.08 5.40
CA GLY A 250 7.66 -9.59 5.98
C GLY A 250 8.60 -8.95 4.94
N ILE A 251 8.10 -8.72 3.73
CA ILE A 251 8.82 -8.14 2.59
C ILE A 251 8.19 -6.79 2.24
N TYR A 252 9.00 -5.80 1.89
CA TYR A 252 8.50 -4.54 1.37
C TYR A 252 7.98 -4.73 -0.05
N ASP A 253 6.66 -4.79 -0.19
CA ASP A 253 5.92 -4.99 -1.44
C ASP A 253 4.98 -3.80 -1.75
N GLU A 254 4.25 -3.87 -2.85
CA GLU A 254 3.30 -2.81 -3.24
C GLU A 254 2.24 -2.55 -2.17
N ALA A 255 1.72 -3.58 -1.52
CA ALA A 255 0.72 -3.43 -0.47
C ALA A 255 1.28 -2.67 0.74
N THR A 256 2.54 -2.93 1.09
CA THR A 256 3.26 -2.23 2.16
C THR A 256 3.48 -0.76 1.81
N ARG A 257 3.98 -0.48 0.59
CA ARG A 257 4.18 0.88 0.08
C ARG A 257 2.88 1.66 0.08
N ASP A 258 1.81 1.08 -0.46
CA ASP A 258 0.52 1.76 -0.60
C ASP A 258 -0.11 2.04 0.78
N ALA A 259 0.04 1.13 1.74
CA ALA A 259 -0.38 1.34 3.13
C ALA A 259 0.39 2.50 3.80
N ALA A 260 1.72 2.57 3.60
CA ALA A 260 2.54 3.66 4.10
C ALA A 260 2.15 5.01 3.47
N ILE A 261 1.93 5.07 2.14
CA ILE A 261 1.44 6.27 1.45
C ILE A 261 0.10 6.73 2.02
N ARG A 262 -0.85 5.81 2.26
CA ARG A 262 -2.16 6.13 2.85
C ARG A 262 -2.00 6.75 4.24
N MET A 263 -1.13 6.16 5.06
CA MET A 263 -0.83 6.69 6.38
C MET A 263 -0.22 8.09 6.29
N GLN A 264 0.83 8.26 5.48
CA GLN A 264 1.51 9.55 5.29
C GLN A 264 0.54 10.65 4.83
N ARG A 265 -0.40 10.33 3.92
CA ARG A 265 -1.48 11.24 3.53
C ARG A 265 -2.40 11.59 4.70
N ALA A 266 -2.82 10.62 5.50
CA ALA A 266 -3.72 10.83 6.64
C ALA A 266 -3.09 11.74 7.72
N PHE A 267 -1.78 11.67 7.90
CA PHE A 267 -1.05 12.49 8.87
C PHE A 267 -0.45 13.79 8.28
N GLY A 268 -0.57 14.03 6.97
CA GLY A 268 0.02 15.19 6.30
C GLY A 268 1.55 15.16 6.25
N TRP A 269 2.14 13.97 6.21
CA TRP A 269 3.59 13.75 6.13
C TRP A 269 4.11 13.72 4.69
N PRO A 270 5.42 13.88 4.46
CA PRO A 270 6.03 13.64 3.15
C PRO A 270 5.67 12.24 2.63
N ILE A 271 5.22 12.17 1.38
CA ILE A 271 4.81 10.90 0.75
C ILE A 271 6.05 10.22 0.17
N THR A 272 6.59 9.26 0.92
CA THR A 272 7.75 8.45 0.52
C THR A 272 7.37 7.01 0.19
N GLY A 273 6.26 6.52 0.77
CA GLY A 273 5.87 5.10 0.75
C GLY A 273 6.75 4.19 1.61
N HIS A 274 7.77 4.73 2.27
CA HIS A 274 8.63 3.97 3.18
C HIS A 274 7.95 3.73 4.52
N VAL A 275 8.31 2.64 5.19
CA VAL A 275 7.92 2.40 6.59
C VAL A 275 9.13 2.71 7.47
N ALA A 276 9.14 3.90 8.06
CA ALA A 276 10.16 4.34 8.99
C ALA A 276 9.63 4.35 10.43
N GLU A 277 10.41 4.90 11.37
CA GLU A 277 10.06 4.94 12.79
C GLU A 277 8.69 5.62 13.04
N GLY A 278 8.34 6.65 12.26
CA GLY A 278 7.04 7.32 12.35
C GLY A 278 5.87 6.38 12.04
N GLU A 279 5.92 5.68 10.89
CA GLU A 279 4.92 4.72 10.47
C GLU A 279 4.79 3.54 11.44
N TRP A 280 5.92 3.06 11.96
CA TRP A 280 5.92 2.01 12.97
C TRP A 280 5.23 2.45 14.26
N ASN A 281 5.62 3.61 14.79
CA ASN A 281 5.12 4.09 16.07
C ASN A 281 3.60 4.28 16.05
N GLU A 282 3.04 4.84 14.98
CA GLU A 282 1.59 5.00 14.94
C GLU A 282 0.86 3.66 14.86
N VAL A 283 1.35 2.71 14.05
CA VAL A 283 0.69 1.41 13.87
C VAL A 283 0.85 0.51 15.10
N VAL A 284 2.09 0.34 15.55
CA VAL A 284 2.44 -0.65 16.56
C VAL A 284 2.23 -0.08 17.97
N ARG A 285 2.66 1.15 18.24
CA ARG A 285 2.54 1.77 19.58
C ARG A 285 1.19 2.46 19.78
N ASN A 286 0.78 3.31 18.83
CA ASN A 286 -0.43 4.14 19.01
C ASN A 286 -1.70 3.44 18.52
N GLY A 287 -1.59 2.25 17.91
CA GLY A 287 -2.73 1.46 17.48
C GLY A 287 -3.45 2.02 16.25
N TRP A 288 -2.81 2.91 15.47
CA TRP A 288 -3.33 3.36 14.20
C TRP A 288 -3.51 2.17 13.25
N ARG A 289 -4.61 2.17 12.51
CA ARG A 289 -4.94 1.14 11.54
C ARG A 289 -5.26 1.82 10.24
N LEU A 290 -5.07 1.10 9.13
CA LEU A 290 -5.57 1.56 7.85
C LEU A 290 -7.04 1.89 8.07
N PRO A 291 -7.48 3.11 7.73
CA PRO A 291 -8.89 3.40 7.73
C PRO A 291 -9.53 2.27 6.91
N SER A 292 -10.48 1.54 7.49
CA SER A 292 -11.42 0.80 6.64
C SER A 292 -11.86 1.79 5.56
N PRO A 293 -12.01 1.38 4.28
CA PRO A 293 -12.63 2.27 3.28
C PRO A 293 -13.81 2.86 4.01
N ALA A 294 -13.75 4.17 4.26
CA ALA A 294 -14.44 4.76 5.40
C ALA A 294 -15.88 4.24 5.36
N GLN A 295 -16.56 4.10 6.49
CA GLN A 295 -18.01 4.26 6.44
C GLN A 295 -18.24 5.66 5.91
N ALA A 296 -18.20 5.74 4.59
CA ALA A 296 -18.12 6.95 3.86
C ALA A 296 -19.44 7.62 4.19
N SER A 297 -19.37 8.87 4.65
CA SER A 297 -20.54 9.55 5.19
C SER A 297 -21.72 9.29 4.26
N PRO A 298 -22.83 8.74 4.78
CA PRO A 298 -23.95 8.30 3.97
C PRO A 298 -24.35 9.42 3.02
N ILE A 299 -24.58 9.07 1.76
CA ILE A 299 -25.25 9.96 0.81
C ILE A 299 -26.73 9.67 1.00
N ASP A 300 -27.49 10.67 1.41
CA ASP A 300 -28.93 10.62 1.55
C ASP A 300 -29.58 10.83 0.18
N PRO A 301 -30.24 9.80 -0.39
CA PRO A 301 -30.95 9.95 -1.65
C PRO A 301 -32.35 10.59 -1.48
N GLY A 302 -32.77 10.85 -0.24
CA GLY A 302 -34.12 11.29 0.10
C GLY A 302 -35.17 10.17 -0.02
N PRO A 303 -36.46 10.50 0.14
CA PRO A 303 -37.55 9.53 0.06
C PRO A 303 -37.80 9.03 -1.38
N PRO A 304 -38.45 7.87 -1.57
CA PRO A 304 -38.89 7.44 -2.91
C PRO A 304 -39.89 8.42 -3.52
N VAL A 305 -39.99 8.40 -4.85
CA VAL A 305 -40.96 9.19 -5.62
C VAL A 305 -41.90 8.27 -6.38
N GLY A 306 -43.15 8.70 -6.59
CA GLY A 306 -44.13 7.94 -7.40
C GLY A 306 -44.05 8.23 -8.90
N GLN A 307 -43.40 9.34 -9.29
CA GLN A 307 -43.18 9.76 -10.66
C GLN A 307 -41.79 10.38 -10.79
N SER A 308 -41.19 10.29 -11.97
CA SER A 308 -39.91 10.92 -12.26
C SER A 308 -39.99 12.43 -12.08
N ARG A 309 -38.89 13.05 -11.66
CA ARG A 309 -38.74 14.50 -11.61
C ARG A 309 -37.34 14.91 -12.00
N ARG A 310 -37.22 16.04 -12.72
CA ARG A 310 -35.93 16.65 -12.97
C ARG A 310 -35.45 17.33 -11.69
N VAL A 311 -34.22 17.02 -11.27
CA VAL A 311 -33.58 17.71 -10.12
C VAL A 311 -32.94 19.00 -10.61
N LYS A 312 -31.92 18.89 -11.48
CA LYS A 312 -31.26 20.04 -12.14
C LYS A 312 -30.33 19.59 -13.26
N ALA A 313 -29.82 20.53 -14.05
CA ALA A 313 -28.60 20.29 -14.82
C ALA A 313 -27.40 20.24 -13.86
N VAL A 314 -26.47 19.30 -14.08
CA VAL A 314 -25.26 19.15 -13.26
C VAL A 314 -24.00 19.57 -14.02
N THR A 315 -24.07 19.72 -15.34
CA THR A 315 -23.01 20.31 -16.17
C THR A 315 -23.59 21.36 -17.12
N GLY A 316 -22.72 22.18 -17.69
CA GLY A 316 -23.06 23.21 -18.67
C GLY A 316 -22.56 24.61 -18.27
N PRO A 317 -22.83 25.63 -19.10
CA PRO A 317 -22.43 27.01 -18.87
C PRO A 317 -22.92 27.53 -17.53
N GLY A 318 -22.04 28.19 -16.78
CA GLY A 318 -22.27 28.70 -15.43
C GLY A 318 -22.22 27.64 -14.31
N LEU A 319 -22.23 26.35 -14.64
CA LEU A 319 -22.17 25.25 -13.66
C LEU A 319 -20.78 24.63 -13.57
N THR A 320 -20.17 24.38 -14.73
CA THR A 320 -18.88 23.66 -14.85
C THR A 320 -17.81 24.42 -15.62
N ASP A 321 -18.05 25.70 -15.94
CA ASP A 321 -17.10 26.58 -16.63
C ASP A 321 -15.75 26.67 -15.93
N ARG A 322 -15.75 26.67 -14.59
CA ARG A 322 -14.51 26.74 -13.81
C ARG A 322 -13.56 25.61 -14.17
N PHE A 323 -14.10 24.42 -14.48
CA PHE A 323 -13.37 23.23 -14.89
C PHE A 323 -13.06 23.18 -16.39
N GLY A 324 -13.48 24.19 -17.16
CA GLY A 324 -13.43 24.19 -18.61
C GLY A 324 -14.42 23.20 -19.23
N MET A 325 -15.54 22.88 -18.59
CA MET A 325 -16.50 21.88 -19.08
C MET A 325 -17.86 22.51 -19.40
N ALA A 326 -17.88 23.53 -20.26
CA ALA A 326 -19.12 24.19 -20.64
C ALA A 326 -20.02 23.29 -21.52
N ALA A 327 -19.43 22.33 -22.23
CA ALA A 327 -20.14 21.27 -22.93
C ALA A 327 -19.49 19.91 -22.59
N THR A 328 -20.28 18.93 -22.18
CA THR A 328 -19.77 17.60 -21.79
C THR A 328 -20.91 16.59 -21.72
N ASP A 329 -20.58 15.31 -21.81
CA ASP A 329 -21.55 14.22 -21.70
C ASP A 329 -21.10 13.03 -20.85
N LEU A 330 -21.97 12.04 -20.77
CA LEU A 330 -21.90 10.86 -19.94
C LEU A 330 -21.91 11.23 -18.45
N GLY A 331 -20.83 10.98 -17.72
CA GLY A 331 -20.84 11.01 -16.26
C GLY A 331 -21.10 9.63 -15.68
N VAL A 332 -20.33 8.63 -16.11
CA VAL A 332 -20.34 7.30 -15.48
C VAL A 332 -19.76 7.45 -14.07
N MET A 333 -20.44 6.88 -13.07
CA MET A 333 -20.16 7.18 -11.67
C MET A 333 -19.83 5.95 -10.84
N ALA A 334 -18.90 6.14 -9.91
CA ALA A 334 -18.66 5.21 -8.82
C ALA A 334 -18.42 5.97 -7.52
N ARG A 335 -18.64 5.28 -6.41
CA ARG A 335 -18.16 5.75 -5.12
C ARG A 335 -16.67 5.48 -5.02
N THR A 336 -15.88 6.48 -4.66
CA THR A 336 -14.44 6.33 -4.48
C THR A 336 -14.12 5.57 -3.17
N PRO A 337 -12.91 4.99 -3.02
CA PRO A 337 -12.46 4.41 -1.75
C PRO A 337 -12.60 5.32 -0.52
N SER A 338 -12.43 6.64 -0.68
CA SER A 338 -12.60 7.66 0.37
C SER A 338 -14.06 7.99 0.63
N GLY A 339 -14.97 7.59 -0.25
CA GLY A 339 -16.41 7.77 -0.08
C GLY A 339 -17.05 8.90 -0.86
N ARG A 340 -16.27 9.60 -1.70
CA ARG A 340 -16.76 10.67 -2.56
C ARG A 340 -17.48 10.08 -3.77
N ILE A 341 -18.20 10.93 -4.50
CA ILE A 341 -18.73 10.58 -5.81
C ILE A 341 -17.67 10.97 -6.83
N LEU A 342 -17.23 10.03 -7.67
CA LEU A 342 -16.49 10.32 -8.89
C LEU A 342 -17.45 10.20 -10.08
N ALA A 343 -17.41 11.17 -10.99
CA ALA A 343 -18.02 11.06 -12.32
C ALA A 343 -16.96 11.22 -13.40
N VAL A 344 -16.95 10.29 -14.37
CA VAL A 344 -16.08 10.32 -15.54
C VAL A 344 -16.93 10.66 -16.77
N PHE A 345 -16.53 11.71 -17.47
CA PHE A 345 -17.24 12.29 -18.59
C PHE A 345 -16.54 11.96 -19.91
N GLY A 346 -17.32 11.98 -20.99
CA GLY A 346 -16.84 11.75 -22.35
C GLY A 346 -16.22 13.01 -22.96
N ASP A 347 -16.55 13.26 -24.22
CA ASP A 347 -16.05 14.41 -24.96
C ASP A 347 -16.43 15.70 -24.25
N THR A 348 -15.44 16.55 -23.99
CA THR A 348 -15.61 17.73 -23.15
C THR A 348 -14.93 18.93 -23.77
N PHE A 349 -15.65 20.06 -23.79
CA PHE A 349 -15.26 21.27 -24.49
C PHE A 349 -15.30 22.49 -23.57
N THR A 350 -14.38 23.44 -23.77
CA THR A 350 -14.36 24.70 -23.01
C THR A 350 -15.47 25.65 -23.41
N GLY A 351 -15.90 25.60 -24.66
CA GLY A 351 -17.04 26.37 -25.15
C GLY A 351 -18.36 25.62 -24.96
N PRO A 352 -19.51 26.30 -25.12
CA PRO A 352 -20.81 25.72 -24.85
C PRO A 352 -21.23 24.65 -25.86
N ALA A 353 -20.65 24.55 -27.05
CA ALA A 353 -21.07 23.58 -28.06
C ALA A 353 -20.01 22.50 -28.31
N VAL A 354 -20.43 21.36 -28.86
CA VAL A 354 -19.52 20.30 -29.33
C VAL A 354 -18.51 20.89 -30.33
N GLY A 355 -17.23 20.64 -30.09
CA GLY A 355 -16.12 21.14 -30.91
C GLY A 355 -15.65 22.56 -30.58
N ASP A 356 -16.25 23.25 -29.61
CA ASP A 356 -15.88 24.62 -29.28
C ASP A 356 -14.73 24.70 -28.25
N GLY A 357 -13.58 25.18 -28.70
CA GLY A 357 -12.39 25.38 -27.89
C GLY A 357 -11.62 24.08 -27.62
N ASP A 358 -11.02 23.97 -26.44
CA ASP A 358 -10.15 22.83 -26.12
C ASP A 358 -11.00 21.57 -25.86
N TRP A 359 -10.70 20.49 -26.59
CA TRP A 359 -11.38 19.19 -26.56
C TRP A 359 -10.57 18.20 -25.73
N ARG A 360 -11.22 17.58 -24.73
CA ARG A 360 -10.62 16.64 -23.78
C ARG A 360 -11.55 15.45 -23.56
N ALA A 361 -11.00 14.23 -23.54
CA ALA A 361 -11.72 13.05 -23.05
C ALA A 361 -10.76 11.91 -22.61
N PRO A 362 -11.20 10.98 -21.76
CA PRO A 362 -12.19 11.22 -20.73
C PRO A 362 -11.66 12.23 -19.70
N VAL A 363 -12.54 12.94 -19.03
CA VAL A 363 -12.21 13.81 -17.88
C VAL A 363 -12.99 13.38 -16.65
N ALA A 364 -12.56 13.73 -15.44
CA ALA A 364 -13.32 13.37 -14.24
C ALA A 364 -13.43 14.50 -13.22
N LEU A 365 -14.58 14.54 -12.54
CA LEU A 365 -14.87 15.44 -11.43
C LEU A 365 -15.24 14.63 -10.18
N PHE A 366 -14.90 15.20 -9.03
CA PHE A 366 -15.36 14.72 -7.74
C PHE A 366 -16.53 15.54 -7.23
N SER A 367 -17.39 14.92 -6.43
CA SER A 367 -18.45 15.58 -5.68
C SER A 367 -18.49 15.09 -4.23
N ASP A 368 -18.69 16.06 -3.34
CA ASP A 368 -18.88 15.86 -1.91
C ASP A 368 -20.36 15.97 -1.50
N THR A 369 -21.29 16.04 -2.46
CA THR A 369 -22.73 16.12 -2.22
C THR A 369 -23.20 14.97 -1.33
N LYS A 370 -23.94 15.32 -0.25
CA LYS A 370 -24.52 14.35 0.69
C LYS A 370 -26.04 14.25 0.63
N ASN A 371 -26.73 15.27 0.14
CA ASN A 371 -28.17 15.21 -0.10
C ASN A 371 -28.43 15.28 -1.61
N LEU A 372 -28.94 14.19 -2.18
CA LEU A 372 -29.17 14.13 -3.62
C LEU A 372 -30.40 14.92 -4.07
N ASP A 373 -31.35 15.24 -3.18
CA ASP A 373 -32.52 16.05 -3.52
C ASP A 373 -32.14 17.51 -3.85
N ASP A 374 -31.00 17.99 -3.36
CA ASP A 374 -30.41 19.30 -3.71
C ASP A 374 -29.63 19.27 -5.04
N GLY A 375 -29.39 18.06 -5.54
CA GLY A 375 -28.63 17.75 -6.74
C GLY A 375 -27.11 17.83 -6.58
N ILE A 376 -26.40 17.10 -7.44
CA ILE A 376 -24.94 17.02 -7.45
C ILE A 376 -24.30 18.40 -7.65
N VAL A 377 -23.25 18.67 -6.88
CA VAL A 377 -22.36 19.81 -7.03
C VAL A 377 -20.94 19.28 -7.06
N TRP A 378 -20.22 19.57 -8.14
CA TRP A 378 -18.82 19.18 -8.27
C TRP A 378 -17.96 20.02 -7.35
N SER A 379 -16.92 19.43 -6.74
CA SER A 379 -15.99 20.14 -5.87
C SER A 379 -14.66 20.41 -6.56
N GLU A 380 -14.10 19.43 -7.26
CA GLU A 380 -12.80 19.55 -7.93
C GLU A 380 -12.66 18.60 -9.12
N ALA A 381 -11.72 18.90 -10.02
CA ALA A 381 -11.32 18.01 -11.11
C ALA A 381 -10.22 17.02 -10.68
N ALA A 382 -10.19 15.85 -11.32
CA ALA A 382 -9.10 14.86 -11.20
C ALA A 382 -7.82 15.33 -11.91
N GLY A 383 -6.68 14.68 -11.62
CA GLY A 383 -5.36 15.03 -12.16
C GLY A 383 -4.56 15.98 -11.26
N SER A 384 -3.61 16.73 -11.82
CA SER A 384 -2.77 17.67 -11.05
C SER A 384 -3.41 19.04 -10.84
N ASP A 385 -4.37 19.42 -11.68
CA ASP A 385 -5.08 20.70 -11.62
C ASP A 385 -6.50 20.51 -11.09
N LEU A 386 -6.75 20.96 -9.86
CA LEU A 386 -8.06 20.88 -9.22
C LEU A 386 -9.11 21.76 -9.88
N GLY A 387 -8.65 22.85 -10.51
CA GLY A 387 -9.49 23.87 -11.11
C GLY A 387 -9.85 23.56 -12.54
N TYR A 388 -9.16 22.66 -13.24
CA TYR A 388 -9.37 22.42 -14.66
C TYR A 388 -9.35 20.94 -15.01
N ALA A 389 -10.42 20.45 -15.64
CA ALA A 389 -10.58 19.03 -15.95
C ALA A 389 -9.72 18.63 -17.15
N ARG A 390 -8.52 18.13 -16.86
CA ARG A 390 -7.60 17.56 -17.85
C ARG A 390 -8.04 16.15 -18.26
N GLN A 391 -7.61 15.74 -19.46
CA GLN A 391 -7.74 14.35 -19.91
C GLN A 391 -7.08 13.44 -18.87
N LEU A 392 -7.75 12.34 -18.49
CA LEU A 392 -7.18 11.39 -17.52
C LEU A 392 -5.93 10.70 -18.07
N TRP A 393 -5.84 10.60 -19.40
CA TRP A 393 -4.64 10.23 -20.13
C TRP A 393 -4.45 11.17 -21.31
N ASP A 394 -3.21 11.62 -21.55
CA ASP A 394 -2.94 12.59 -22.62
C ASP A 394 -2.83 11.89 -23.98
N TYR A 395 -3.66 12.32 -24.93
CA TYR A 395 -3.57 11.94 -26.33
C TYR A 395 -4.09 13.07 -27.24
N PRO A 396 -3.61 13.15 -28.49
CA PRO A 396 -4.18 14.06 -29.47
C PRO A 396 -5.50 13.49 -30.03
N HIS A 397 -6.57 14.28 -29.96
CA HIS A 397 -7.82 14.00 -30.65
C HIS A 397 -7.64 13.98 -32.18
N ASP A 398 -8.47 13.19 -32.87
CA ASP A 398 -8.42 13.00 -34.34
C ASP A 398 -7.03 12.64 -34.91
N ASN A 399 -6.27 11.86 -34.15
CA ASN A 399 -5.01 11.31 -34.61
C ASN A 399 -5.22 10.24 -35.70
N PRO A 400 -4.15 9.78 -36.40
CA PRO A 400 -4.29 8.80 -37.47
C PRO A 400 -4.98 7.49 -37.05
N VAL A 401 -4.85 7.06 -35.80
CA VAL A 401 -5.33 5.78 -35.29
C VAL A 401 -6.77 5.86 -34.77
N PHE A 402 -7.11 6.90 -34.00
CA PHE A 402 -8.43 7.08 -33.38
C PHE A 402 -8.75 8.57 -33.19
N SER A 403 -10.03 8.87 -32.92
CA SER A 403 -10.55 10.22 -32.71
C SER A 403 -10.67 10.58 -31.24
N THR A 404 -11.22 9.68 -30.42
CA THR A 404 -11.48 9.94 -29.00
C THR A 404 -11.56 8.64 -28.19
N VAL A 405 -11.51 8.78 -26.87
CA VAL A 405 -11.62 7.72 -25.88
C VAL A 405 -12.81 8.04 -24.98
N LEU A 406 -13.85 7.19 -25.03
CA LEU A 406 -15.12 7.41 -24.32
C LEU A 406 -15.25 6.43 -23.15
N PRO A 407 -15.58 6.89 -21.94
CA PRO A 407 -15.78 6.01 -20.80
C PRO A 407 -17.10 5.25 -20.96
N SER A 408 -17.10 3.92 -20.84
CA SER A 408 -18.36 3.17 -20.83
C SER A 408 -18.90 2.98 -19.41
N ASP A 409 -18.03 2.68 -18.44
CA ASP A 409 -18.41 2.57 -17.03
C ASP A 409 -17.17 2.55 -16.11
N VAL A 410 -17.38 2.87 -14.83
CA VAL A 410 -16.36 2.90 -13.77
C VAL A 410 -16.82 2.10 -12.55
N LEU A 411 -15.88 1.37 -11.95
CA LEU A 411 -16.11 0.45 -10.83
C LEU A 411 -15.05 0.66 -9.74
N THR A 412 -15.43 0.49 -8.49
CA THR A 412 -14.50 0.42 -7.35
C THR A 412 -14.45 -1.00 -6.81
N VAL A 413 -13.25 -1.59 -6.75
CA VAL A 413 -12.99 -2.90 -6.16
C VAL A 413 -11.94 -2.75 -5.07
N GLY A 414 -12.36 -2.89 -3.81
CA GLY A 414 -11.49 -2.59 -2.68
C GLY A 414 -11.02 -1.14 -2.72
N ASP A 415 -9.70 -0.94 -2.71
CA ASP A 415 -9.07 0.39 -2.73
C ASP A 415 -8.71 0.87 -4.15
N SER A 416 -9.04 0.09 -5.19
CA SER A 416 -8.76 0.44 -6.59
C SER A 416 -10.03 0.79 -7.34
N MET A 417 -9.92 1.79 -8.21
CA MET A 417 -10.96 2.09 -9.20
C MET A 417 -10.50 1.61 -10.57
N TYR A 418 -11.43 1.08 -11.35
CA TYR A 418 -11.21 0.60 -12.71
C TYR A 418 -12.19 1.31 -13.64
N LEU A 419 -11.68 1.76 -14.79
CA LEU A 419 -12.44 2.48 -15.81
C LEU A 419 -12.34 1.68 -17.11
N HIS A 420 -13.48 1.25 -17.64
CA HIS A 420 -13.52 0.70 -18.98
C HIS A 420 -13.76 1.83 -19.99
N VAL A 421 -12.95 1.88 -21.03
CA VAL A 421 -13.04 2.89 -22.10
C VAL A 421 -13.12 2.25 -23.47
N MET A 422 -13.84 2.93 -24.37
CA MET A 422 -13.93 2.60 -25.79
C MET A 422 -13.07 3.58 -26.59
N VAL A 423 -12.12 3.06 -27.36
CA VAL A 423 -11.30 3.89 -28.25
C VAL A 423 -11.95 3.91 -29.63
N ASN A 424 -12.37 5.10 -30.07
CA ASN A 424 -13.25 5.29 -31.20
C ASN A 424 -12.57 6.07 -32.33
N LYS A 425 -12.80 5.67 -33.59
CA LYS A 425 -12.41 6.44 -34.79
C LYS A 425 -13.66 7.00 -35.47
N GLY A 426 -14.00 8.24 -35.14
CA GLY A 426 -15.36 8.77 -35.32
C GLY A 426 -16.35 8.10 -34.37
N LEU A 427 -17.59 8.61 -34.33
CA LEU A 427 -18.64 8.07 -33.46
C LEU A 427 -19.19 6.74 -34.02
N GLY A 428 -19.36 5.74 -33.15
CA GLY A 428 -19.93 4.44 -33.50
C GLY A 428 -18.94 3.40 -34.03
N ASN A 429 -17.68 3.76 -34.26
CA ASN A 429 -16.64 2.87 -34.76
C ASN A 429 -15.55 2.64 -33.70
N VAL A 430 -15.75 1.60 -32.89
CA VAL A 430 -14.81 1.18 -31.84
C VAL A 430 -13.64 0.44 -32.49
N VAL A 431 -12.42 0.92 -32.26
CA VAL A 431 -11.19 0.31 -32.75
C VAL A 431 -10.70 -0.77 -31.78
N TRP A 432 -10.82 -0.50 -30.47
CA TRP A 432 -10.62 -1.45 -29.38
C TRP A 432 -11.26 -0.90 -28.10
N THR A 433 -11.31 -1.72 -27.05
CA THR A 433 -11.59 -1.26 -25.69
C THR A 433 -10.47 -1.62 -24.74
N GLU A 434 -10.37 -0.92 -23.61
CA GLU A 434 -9.34 -1.19 -22.62
C GLU A 434 -9.77 -0.78 -21.21
N ILE A 435 -9.02 -1.24 -20.20
CA ILE A 435 -9.25 -0.94 -18.80
C ILE A 435 -8.10 -0.10 -18.24
N TRP A 436 -8.44 1.00 -17.59
CA TRP A 436 -7.53 1.83 -16.80
C TRP A 436 -7.76 1.60 -15.31
N ARG A 437 -6.75 1.90 -14.49
CA ARG A 437 -6.80 1.74 -13.03
C ARG A 437 -6.33 3.01 -12.33
N SER A 438 -7.00 3.34 -11.24
CA SER A 438 -6.57 4.30 -10.23
C SER A 438 -6.41 3.61 -8.88
N VAL A 439 -5.36 3.96 -8.15
CA VAL A 439 -5.06 3.47 -6.79
C VAL A 439 -5.02 4.61 -5.76
N ASP A 440 -5.41 5.81 -6.18
CA ASP A 440 -5.34 7.05 -5.41
C ASP A 440 -6.68 7.79 -5.39
N ASP A 441 -7.75 7.03 -5.17
CA ASP A 441 -9.12 7.52 -5.03
C ASP A 441 -9.77 8.03 -6.33
N GLY A 442 -9.23 7.65 -7.50
CA GLY A 442 -9.69 8.15 -8.80
C GLY A 442 -8.96 9.42 -9.26
N ARG A 443 -7.91 9.85 -8.56
CA ARG A 443 -7.18 11.09 -8.82
C ARG A 443 -6.29 11.00 -10.06
N THR A 444 -5.54 9.90 -10.20
CA THR A 444 -4.69 9.62 -11.35
C THR A 444 -4.98 8.22 -11.91
N TRP A 445 -4.78 8.05 -13.23
CA TRP A 445 -5.17 6.86 -13.97
C TRP A 445 -4.01 6.32 -14.81
N GLN A 446 -3.93 5.00 -14.90
CA GLN A 446 -2.89 4.30 -15.65
C GLN A 446 -3.51 3.17 -16.48
N HIS A 447 -2.94 2.92 -17.67
CA HIS A 447 -3.30 1.76 -18.47
C HIS A 447 -2.93 0.47 -17.72
N THR A 448 -3.85 -0.47 -17.65
CA THR A 448 -3.58 -1.78 -17.03
C THR A 448 -2.89 -2.76 -17.99
N GLY A 449 -2.91 -2.46 -19.29
CA GLY A 449 -2.53 -3.41 -20.36
C GLY A 449 -3.67 -4.34 -20.79
N ALA A 450 -4.81 -4.34 -20.09
CA ALA A 450 -5.99 -5.09 -20.51
C ALA A 450 -6.64 -4.40 -21.72
N LYS A 451 -6.39 -4.95 -22.91
CA LYS A 451 -6.91 -4.46 -24.19
C LYS A 451 -7.74 -5.54 -24.86
N PHE A 452 -8.92 -5.19 -25.36
CA PHE A 452 -9.89 -6.10 -25.97
C PHE A 452 -10.16 -5.71 -27.42
N ASP A 453 -10.22 -6.70 -28.30
CA ASP A 453 -10.54 -6.51 -29.71
C ASP A 453 -11.99 -6.02 -29.88
N ALA A 454 -12.22 -5.09 -30.80
CA ALA A 454 -13.56 -4.55 -31.04
C ALA A 454 -14.55 -5.61 -31.56
N GLY A 455 -14.07 -6.70 -32.16
CA GLY A 455 -14.86 -7.84 -32.60
C GLY A 455 -15.05 -8.93 -31.54
N LEU A 456 -14.55 -8.75 -30.31
CA LEU A 456 -14.73 -9.71 -29.22
C LEU A 456 -16.22 -10.03 -29.01
N HIS A 457 -16.53 -11.33 -28.95
CA HIS A 457 -17.91 -11.85 -28.90
C HIS A 457 -18.80 -11.27 -30.01
N ARG A 458 -18.26 -11.19 -31.24
CA ARG A 458 -18.93 -10.64 -32.42
C ARG A 458 -19.33 -9.17 -32.28
N GLY A 459 -18.54 -8.40 -31.52
CA GLY A 459 -18.78 -6.98 -31.27
C GLY A 459 -19.65 -6.68 -30.06
N LEU A 460 -20.11 -7.69 -29.31
CA LEU A 460 -20.98 -7.52 -28.14
C LEU A 460 -20.23 -7.13 -26.85
N ALA A 461 -18.91 -6.97 -26.93
CA ALA A 461 -18.05 -6.55 -25.84
C ALA A 461 -17.41 -5.18 -26.12
N GLN A 462 -18.15 -4.24 -26.71
CA GLN A 462 -17.67 -2.88 -26.95
C GLN A 462 -18.09 -1.91 -25.83
N LEU A 463 -19.37 -1.90 -25.47
CA LEU A 463 -19.94 -0.98 -24.49
C LEU A 463 -20.27 -1.76 -23.21
N TRP A 464 -19.52 -1.51 -22.13
CA TRP A 464 -19.59 -2.31 -20.91
C TRP A 464 -20.24 -1.55 -19.78
N THR A 465 -20.92 -2.28 -18.90
CA THR A 465 -21.22 -1.88 -17.53
C THR A 465 -20.94 -3.04 -16.57
N TRP A 466 -20.64 -2.70 -15.32
CA TRP A 466 -20.15 -3.68 -14.35
C TRP A 466 -20.39 -3.28 -12.90
N ASP A 467 -20.51 -4.29 -12.05
CA ASP A 467 -20.33 -4.12 -10.61
C ASP A 467 -19.78 -5.37 -9.93
N VAL A 468 -19.27 -5.19 -8.72
CA VAL A 468 -18.73 -6.26 -7.88
C VAL A 468 -19.82 -6.83 -6.98
N ALA A 469 -19.89 -8.16 -6.92
CA ALA A 469 -20.76 -8.88 -6.00
C ALA A 469 -19.99 -9.39 -4.77
N GLU A 470 -20.75 -9.71 -3.72
CA GLU A 470 -20.20 -10.22 -2.46
C GLU A 470 -19.49 -11.57 -2.63
N ASP A 471 -19.93 -12.36 -3.63
CA ASP A 471 -19.39 -13.68 -4.01
C ASP A 471 -17.96 -13.65 -4.58
N GLY A 472 -17.42 -12.45 -4.83
CA GLY A 472 -16.06 -12.23 -5.31
C GLY A 472 -15.87 -12.22 -6.81
N TRP A 473 -16.95 -12.14 -7.54
CA TRP A 473 -16.94 -11.87 -8.97
C TRP A 473 -17.31 -10.41 -9.26
N VAL A 474 -16.68 -9.88 -10.30
CA VAL A 474 -17.17 -8.71 -11.02
C VAL A 474 -17.98 -9.21 -12.19
N TYR A 475 -19.23 -8.78 -12.29
CA TYR A 475 -20.12 -9.12 -13.39
C TYR A 475 -20.14 -7.99 -14.40
N VAL A 476 -20.07 -8.35 -15.68
CA VAL A 476 -20.02 -7.40 -16.79
C VAL A 476 -21.19 -7.71 -17.72
N MET A 477 -22.07 -6.73 -17.90
CA MET A 477 -23.02 -6.73 -19.02
C MET A 477 -22.45 -5.86 -20.12
N SER A 478 -22.59 -6.29 -21.37
CA SER A 478 -22.09 -5.51 -22.50
C SER A 478 -22.91 -5.71 -23.78
N THR A 479 -22.77 -4.73 -24.68
CA THR A 479 -23.35 -4.72 -26.03
C THR A 479 -22.39 -4.09 -27.05
N GLY A 480 -22.82 -3.98 -28.30
CA GLY A 480 -22.17 -3.17 -29.34
C GLY A 480 -22.47 -1.68 -29.16
N PHE A 481 -21.53 -0.80 -29.51
CA PHE A 481 -21.72 0.64 -29.34
C PHE A 481 -22.73 1.27 -30.33
N GLN A 482 -23.12 0.52 -31.37
CA GLN A 482 -23.92 1.00 -32.49
C GLN A 482 -25.43 1.12 -32.19
N ARG A 483 -25.85 0.69 -30.99
CA ARG A 483 -27.26 0.68 -30.54
C ARG A 483 -28.18 -0.21 -31.38
N ASP A 484 -27.65 -1.32 -31.89
CA ASP A 484 -28.38 -2.30 -32.70
C ASP A 484 -28.10 -3.75 -32.26
N ALA A 485 -27.58 -3.91 -31.04
CA ALA A 485 -27.03 -5.16 -30.54
C ALA A 485 -27.65 -5.59 -29.18
N PRO A 486 -27.81 -6.91 -28.96
CA PRO A 486 -28.33 -7.46 -27.71
C PRO A 486 -27.32 -7.36 -26.57
N LEU A 487 -27.77 -7.64 -25.34
CA LEU A 487 -26.91 -7.74 -24.16
C LEU A 487 -26.32 -9.14 -24.00
N ILE A 488 -25.05 -9.22 -23.62
CA ILE A 488 -24.40 -10.44 -23.14
C ILE A 488 -23.94 -10.28 -21.69
N LEU A 489 -23.73 -11.39 -21.00
CA LEU A 489 -23.22 -11.43 -19.62
C LEU A 489 -21.87 -12.16 -19.56
N ARG A 490 -20.94 -11.56 -18.82
CA ARG A 490 -19.61 -12.08 -18.52
C ARG A 490 -19.28 -11.87 -17.04
N ARG A 491 -18.23 -12.52 -16.55
CA ARG A 491 -17.69 -12.28 -15.21
C ARG A 491 -16.17 -12.42 -15.17
N VAL A 492 -15.56 -11.86 -14.13
CA VAL A 492 -14.12 -11.99 -13.84
C VAL A 492 -13.90 -12.04 -12.32
N PRO A 493 -12.93 -12.81 -11.79
CA PRO A 493 -12.63 -12.75 -10.36
C PRO A 493 -12.21 -11.33 -9.97
N ARG A 494 -12.68 -10.82 -8.82
CA ARG A 494 -12.42 -9.42 -8.41
C ARG A 494 -10.94 -9.03 -8.35
N GLY A 495 -10.05 -9.99 -8.10
CA GLY A 495 -8.59 -9.78 -8.09
C GLY A 495 -7.91 -9.84 -9.45
N ARG A 496 -8.66 -10.09 -10.54
CA ARG A 496 -8.13 -10.30 -11.90
C ARG A 496 -8.82 -9.41 -12.96
N VAL A 497 -9.41 -8.28 -12.57
CA VAL A 497 -10.09 -7.34 -13.47
C VAL A 497 -9.18 -6.89 -14.64
N ALA A 498 -7.89 -6.71 -14.37
CA ALA A 498 -6.87 -6.29 -15.34
C ALA A 498 -6.30 -7.44 -16.21
N ASP A 499 -6.83 -8.66 -16.11
CA ASP A 499 -6.36 -9.82 -16.86
C ASP A 499 -7.42 -10.24 -17.90
N PRO A 500 -7.24 -9.92 -19.19
CA PRO A 500 -8.18 -10.30 -20.23
C PRO A 500 -8.48 -11.80 -20.31
N GLY A 501 -7.52 -12.67 -19.95
CA GLY A 501 -7.69 -14.12 -19.97
C GLY A 501 -8.50 -14.68 -18.79
N ALA A 502 -8.93 -13.82 -17.87
CA ALA A 502 -9.70 -14.20 -16.68
C ALA A 502 -11.22 -14.14 -16.88
N TYR A 503 -11.69 -13.57 -18.00
CA TYR A 503 -13.09 -13.32 -18.23
C TYR A 503 -13.82 -14.58 -18.73
N GLU A 504 -14.94 -14.92 -18.10
CA GLU A 504 -15.79 -16.05 -18.44
C GLU A 504 -17.14 -15.56 -18.99
N GLY A 505 -17.59 -16.15 -20.10
CA GLY A 505 -18.91 -15.90 -20.67
C GLY A 505 -20.02 -16.70 -20.00
N TRP A 506 -21.21 -16.10 -19.90
CA TRP A 506 -22.45 -16.81 -19.61
C TRP A 506 -23.13 -17.16 -20.93
N GLY A 507 -23.18 -18.45 -21.26
CA GLY A 507 -23.63 -18.89 -22.58
C GLY A 507 -24.43 -20.17 -22.57
N TRP A 508 -25.28 -20.33 -23.58
CA TRP A 508 -26.05 -21.55 -23.82
C TRP A 508 -25.26 -22.49 -24.74
N ARG A 509 -25.05 -23.72 -24.28
CA ARG A 509 -24.43 -24.78 -25.09
C ARG A 509 -24.98 -26.14 -24.64
N ASP A 510 -25.26 -27.02 -25.60
CA ASP A 510 -25.69 -28.40 -25.34
C ASP A 510 -26.88 -28.53 -24.38
N GLY A 511 -27.84 -27.59 -24.47
CA GLY A 511 -29.06 -27.63 -23.67
C GLY A 511 -28.95 -27.06 -22.25
N VAL A 512 -27.84 -26.40 -21.92
CA VAL A 512 -27.63 -25.81 -20.59
C VAL A 512 -26.91 -24.46 -20.66
N TRP A 513 -27.28 -23.54 -19.76
CA TRP A 513 -26.53 -22.31 -19.51
C TRP A 513 -25.37 -22.60 -18.55
N ALA A 514 -24.16 -22.14 -18.88
CA ALA A 514 -23.01 -22.29 -18.00
C ALA A 514 -22.00 -21.16 -18.19
N TRP A 515 -21.24 -20.90 -17.11
CA TRP A 515 -20.04 -20.05 -17.16
C TRP A 515 -18.92 -20.75 -17.93
N GLY A 516 -18.14 -19.97 -18.68
CA GLY A 516 -17.07 -20.48 -19.55
C GLY A 516 -17.54 -20.92 -20.93
N ASN A 517 -18.86 -20.85 -21.21
CA ASN A 517 -19.38 -20.94 -22.58
C ASN A 517 -19.17 -19.60 -23.31
N GLU A 518 -19.18 -19.64 -24.65
CA GLU A 518 -19.23 -18.40 -25.44
C GLU A 518 -20.51 -17.63 -25.08
N PRO A 519 -20.42 -16.32 -24.72
CA PRO A 519 -21.58 -15.55 -24.32
C PRO A 519 -22.71 -15.64 -25.34
N THR A 520 -23.88 -16.00 -24.86
CA THR A 520 -25.13 -16.00 -25.64
C THR A 520 -25.96 -14.80 -25.20
N PRO A 521 -26.66 -14.11 -26.11
CA PRO A 521 -27.54 -13.01 -25.73
C PRO A 521 -28.46 -13.34 -24.56
N VAL A 522 -28.41 -12.52 -23.51
CA VAL A 522 -29.26 -12.64 -22.32
C VAL A 522 -30.48 -11.71 -22.38
N LEU A 523 -30.45 -10.74 -23.29
CA LEU A 523 -31.58 -9.86 -23.60
C LEU A 523 -31.45 -9.34 -25.03
N GLU A 524 -32.49 -9.53 -25.84
CA GLU A 524 -32.52 -9.20 -27.27
C GLU A 524 -33.64 -8.24 -27.65
N GLY A 525 -34.30 -7.52 -26.72
CA GLY A 525 -35.40 -6.60 -27.04
C GLY A 525 -36.67 -7.29 -27.56
N GLY A 526 -37.82 -6.60 -27.54
CA GLY A 526 -39.11 -7.19 -27.93
C GLY A 526 -39.17 -7.62 -29.40
N GLY A 527 -38.97 -8.91 -29.68
CA GLY A 527 -39.26 -9.55 -30.97
C GLY A 527 -38.34 -9.21 -32.16
N ALA A 528 -37.35 -8.33 -31.98
CA ALA A 528 -36.28 -8.02 -32.93
C ALA A 528 -35.02 -7.63 -32.15
N ALA A 529 -33.82 -7.88 -32.71
CA ALA A 529 -32.54 -7.65 -32.06
C ALA A 529 -32.51 -6.31 -31.28
N GLY A 530 -32.27 -6.42 -29.98
CA GLY A 530 -32.42 -5.34 -29.02
C GLY A 530 -31.50 -4.19 -29.38
N LYS A 531 -31.98 -2.97 -29.18
CA LYS A 531 -31.27 -1.76 -29.60
C LYS A 531 -30.74 -1.02 -28.38
N PHE A 532 -29.91 -1.71 -27.61
CA PHE A 532 -29.37 -1.22 -26.35
C PHE A 532 -28.21 -0.26 -26.58
N GLY A 533 -28.23 0.88 -25.88
CA GLY A 533 -27.14 1.85 -25.84
C GLY A 533 -26.39 1.82 -24.51
N GLU A 534 -26.04 2.99 -24.02
CA GLU A 534 -25.29 3.14 -22.77
C GLU A 534 -26.01 2.50 -21.57
N LEU A 535 -25.22 1.87 -20.71
CA LEU A 535 -25.67 0.97 -19.65
C LEU A 535 -25.10 1.38 -18.28
N CYS A 536 -25.84 1.12 -17.21
CA CYS A 536 -25.35 1.22 -15.84
C CYS A 536 -25.96 0.10 -14.97
N LEU A 537 -25.14 -0.89 -14.63
CA LEU A 537 -25.43 -2.01 -13.75
C LEU A 537 -24.81 -1.73 -12.37
N ARG A 538 -25.62 -1.78 -11.32
CA ARG A 538 -25.14 -1.68 -9.94
C ARG A 538 -25.74 -2.74 -9.05
N ARG A 539 -24.94 -3.24 -8.10
CA ARG A 539 -25.35 -4.10 -7.00
C ARG A 539 -25.69 -3.20 -5.82
N ILE A 540 -26.99 -3.05 -5.52
CA ILE A 540 -27.48 -2.13 -4.49
C ILE A 540 -28.40 -2.88 -3.55
N ASP A 541 -28.13 -2.80 -2.23
CA ASP A 541 -28.96 -3.38 -1.18
C ASP A 541 -29.34 -4.86 -1.44
N GLY A 542 -28.42 -5.65 -2.01
CA GLY A 542 -28.63 -7.07 -2.27
C GLY A 542 -29.47 -7.41 -3.50
N VAL A 543 -29.77 -6.44 -4.37
CA VAL A 543 -30.37 -6.63 -5.70
C VAL A 543 -29.50 -6.03 -6.81
N TRP A 544 -29.66 -6.52 -8.03
CA TRP A 544 -29.08 -5.92 -9.21
C TRP A 544 -30.05 -4.91 -9.81
N VAL A 545 -29.54 -3.75 -10.19
CA VAL A 545 -30.27 -2.73 -10.93
C VAL A 545 -29.54 -2.44 -12.22
N LEU A 546 -30.19 -2.67 -13.35
CA LEU A 546 -29.70 -2.27 -14.67
C LEU A 546 -30.54 -1.09 -15.15
N VAL A 547 -29.89 0.04 -15.40
CA VAL A 547 -30.47 1.18 -16.10
C VAL A 547 -29.83 1.25 -17.49
N ASN A 548 -30.62 1.29 -18.55
CA ASN A 548 -30.11 1.28 -19.91
C ASN A 548 -30.86 2.23 -20.83
N PHE A 549 -30.14 2.76 -21.82
CA PHE A 549 -30.75 3.34 -23.00
C PHE A 549 -31.35 2.22 -23.85
N ASP A 550 -32.61 2.37 -24.24
CA ASP A 550 -33.30 1.50 -25.20
C ASP A 550 -33.75 2.33 -26.40
N SER A 551 -33.58 1.81 -27.61
CA SER A 551 -34.12 2.42 -28.85
C SER A 551 -34.95 1.42 -29.67
N SER A 552 -35.44 0.37 -29.02
CA SER A 552 -36.28 -0.66 -29.62
C SER A 552 -37.74 -0.23 -29.79
N ASP A 553 -38.18 0.81 -29.08
CA ASP A 553 -39.51 1.39 -29.23
C ASP A 553 -39.72 1.98 -30.65
N VAL A 554 -40.86 1.64 -31.25
CA VAL A 554 -41.24 2.12 -32.58
C VAL A 554 -41.37 3.65 -32.52
N ASP A 555 -40.52 4.35 -33.28
CA ASP A 555 -40.40 5.81 -33.34
C ASP A 555 -39.90 6.50 -32.06
N GLY A 556 -39.32 5.75 -31.10
CA GLY A 556 -38.89 6.25 -29.79
C GLY A 556 -37.51 5.78 -29.31
N TYR A 557 -37.15 6.26 -28.13
CA TYR A 557 -36.03 5.78 -27.32
C TYR A 557 -36.28 6.16 -25.86
N ASP A 558 -35.73 5.40 -24.93
CA ASP A 558 -36.17 5.39 -23.54
C ASP A 558 -35.01 5.11 -22.58
N ILE A 559 -35.25 5.38 -21.30
CA ILE A 559 -34.48 4.79 -20.21
C ILE A 559 -35.31 3.72 -19.53
N ASP A 560 -34.83 2.50 -19.64
CA ASP A 560 -35.37 1.34 -18.94
C ASP A 560 -34.62 1.11 -17.63
N VAL A 561 -35.35 0.60 -16.64
CA VAL A 561 -34.83 0.14 -15.35
C VAL A 561 -35.33 -1.26 -15.06
N ARG A 562 -34.40 -2.18 -14.85
CA ARG A 562 -34.64 -3.57 -14.45
C ARG A 562 -34.09 -3.82 -13.06
N VAL A 563 -34.88 -4.44 -12.19
CA VAL A 563 -34.47 -4.82 -10.83
C VAL A 563 -34.63 -6.32 -10.67
N PHE A 564 -33.56 -7.02 -10.30
CA PHE A 564 -33.55 -8.49 -10.24
C PHE A 564 -32.59 -9.03 -9.17
N PRO A 565 -32.92 -10.15 -8.49
CA PRO A 565 -32.13 -10.65 -7.37
C PRO A 565 -30.82 -11.33 -7.79
N ASN A 566 -30.83 -12.13 -8.87
CA ASN A 566 -29.65 -12.88 -9.32
C ASN A 566 -29.18 -12.41 -10.70
N ILE A 567 -27.87 -12.29 -10.88
CA ILE A 567 -27.27 -11.80 -12.13
C ILE A 567 -27.61 -12.66 -13.36
N THR A 568 -27.94 -13.93 -13.15
CA THR A 568 -28.31 -14.89 -14.21
C THR A 568 -29.83 -15.08 -14.35
N ASP A 569 -30.65 -14.25 -13.70
CA ASP A 569 -32.11 -14.30 -13.87
C ASP A 569 -32.48 -14.04 -15.34
N ASN A 570 -33.62 -14.59 -15.76
CA ASN A 570 -34.12 -14.40 -17.12
C ASN A 570 -34.61 -12.95 -17.32
N LEU A 571 -33.80 -12.10 -17.95
CA LEU A 571 -34.08 -10.67 -18.09
C LEU A 571 -35.33 -10.33 -18.91
N TYR A 572 -35.92 -11.29 -19.61
CA TYR A 572 -37.22 -11.12 -20.28
C TYR A 572 -38.40 -11.14 -19.30
N ASP A 573 -38.24 -11.79 -18.14
CA ASP A 573 -39.30 -12.00 -17.16
C ASP A 573 -39.19 -11.05 -15.95
N VAL A 574 -38.08 -10.32 -15.81
CA VAL A 574 -37.85 -9.42 -14.68
C VAL A 574 -38.70 -8.16 -14.78
N HIS A 575 -39.06 -7.61 -13.62
CA HIS A 575 -39.77 -6.34 -13.56
C HIS A 575 -38.96 -5.23 -14.25
N THR A 576 -39.55 -4.63 -15.27
CA THR A 576 -38.99 -3.51 -16.04
C THR A 576 -39.92 -2.30 -15.91
N SER A 577 -39.33 -1.12 -15.77
CA SER A 577 -40.05 0.16 -15.79
C SER A 577 -39.32 1.15 -16.69
N THR A 578 -40.05 2.10 -17.27
CA THR A 578 -39.53 3.07 -18.23
C THR A 578 -39.76 4.50 -17.71
N PRO A 579 -38.97 4.96 -16.72
CA PRO A 579 -39.24 6.20 -16.00
C PRO A 579 -38.95 7.48 -16.82
N ILE A 580 -38.13 7.42 -17.87
CA ILE A 580 -37.79 8.59 -18.70
C ILE A 580 -37.97 8.22 -20.17
N ARG A 581 -38.72 9.04 -20.89
CA ARG A 581 -39.08 8.86 -22.30
C ARG A 581 -38.30 9.83 -23.19
N GLY A 582 -37.93 9.38 -24.37
CA GLY A 582 -37.43 10.24 -25.44
C GLY A 582 -38.56 11.08 -26.04
N VAL A 583 -38.29 12.36 -26.30
CA VAL A 583 -39.27 13.28 -26.91
C VAL A 583 -38.62 14.20 -27.94
N ALA A 584 -39.44 14.94 -28.69
CA ALA A 584 -38.95 16.02 -29.54
C ALA A 584 -38.49 17.22 -28.71
N TRP A 585 -37.57 18.02 -29.27
CA TRP A 585 -37.17 19.31 -28.69
C TRP A 585 -38.38 20.22 -28.46
N GLY A 586 -38.45 20.85 -27.28
CA GLY A 586 -39.57 21.68 -26.83
C GLY A 586 -40.69 20.91 -26.11
N GLN A 587 -40.58 19.58 -26.00
CA GLN A 587 -41.54 18.73 -25.30
C GLN A 587 -40.97 18.11 -24.01
N GLU A 588 -39.78 18.54 -23.57
CA GLU A 588 -39.13 18.00 -22.38
C GLU A 588 -39.88 18.33 -21.08
N GLY A 589 -39.77 17.45 -20.10
CA GLY A 589 -40.45 17.56 -18.82
C GLY A 589 -39.76 16.75 -17.72
N ASP A 590 -40.51 16.41 -16.67
CA ASP A 590 -40.02 15.70 -15.50
C ASP A 590 -39.73 14.21 -15.74
N ASP A 591 -40.31 13.65 -16.80
CA ASP A 591 -40.18 12.27 -17.24
C ASP A 591 -39.86 12.13 -18.74
N ALA A 592 -39.42 13.21 -19.38
CA ALA A 592 -39.26 13.29 -20.82
C ALA A 592 -38.06 14.16 -21.23
N VAL A 593 -37.17 13.63 -22.06
CA VAL A 593 -35.95 14.34 -22.49
C VAL A 593 -35.70 14.14 -23.98
N ALA A 594 -35.46 15.24 -24.69
CA ALA A 594 -35.08 15.20 -26.10
C ALA A 594 -33.62 14.77 -26.27
N GLN A 595 -33.37 13.84 -27.19
CA GLN A 595 -32.08 13.23 -27.53
C GLN A 595 -31.27 12.84 -26.28
N LEU A 596 -31.94 12.12 -25.38
CA LEU A 596 -31.32 11.58 -24.17
C LEU A 596 -30.40 10.40 -24.48
N TYR A 597 -29.41 10.16 -23.63
CA TYR A 597 -28.55 8.97 -23.66
C TYR A 597 -27.70 8.89 -22.38
N GLY A 598 -26.87 7.84 -22.26
CA GLY A 598 -25.85 7.79 -21.21
C GLY A 598 -26.40 7.79 -19.77
N PRO A 599 -27.38 6.92 -19.41
CA PRO A 599 -27.85 6.86 -18.04
C PRO A 599 -26.74 6.35 -17.10
N SER A 600 -26.66 6.93 -15.90
CA SER A 600 -25.69 6.52 -14.88
C SER A 600 -26.30 6.65 -13.49
N ILE A 601 -26.27 5.58 -12.70
CA ILE A 601 -26.85 5.56 -11.35
C ILE A 601 -25.97 6.42 -10.42
N VAL A 602 -26.58 7.41 -9.76
CA VAL A 602 -25.86 8.27 -8.80
C VAL A 602 -25.55 7.44 -7.53
N PRO A 603 -24.28 7.37 -7.08
CA PRO A 603 -23.93 6.66 -5.86
C PRO A 603 -24.72 7.19 -4.66
N GLY A 604 -25.28 6.27 -3.87
CA GLY A 604 -26.20 6.57 -2.76
C GLY A 604 -27.68 6.32 -3.08
N SER A 605 -28.04 6.12 -4.35
CA SER A 605 -29.39 5.69 -4.76
C SER A 605 -29.77 4.34 -4.15
N ARG A 606 -31.06 4.16 -3.84
CA ARG A 606 -31.59 2.94 -3.21
C ARG A 606 -32.91 2.50 -3.86
N PRO A 607 -33.03 1.26 -4.35
CA PRO A 607 -34.32 0.67 -4.73
C PRO A 607 -35.32 0.77 -3.57
N GLY A 608 -36.55 1.22 -3.84
CA GLY A 608 -37.57 1.48 -2.81
C GLY A 608 -37.34 2.73 -1.94
N GLY A 609 -36.17 3.38 -2.07
CA GLY A 609 -35.85 4.68 -1.51
C GLY A 609 -35.77 5.76 -2.60
N GLY A 610 -35.06 6.85 -2.30
CA GLY A 610 -34.68 7.79 -3.34
C GLY A 610 -33.74 7.14 -4.36
N PHE A 611 -34.03 7.29 -5.64
CA PHE A 611 -33.21 6.74 -6.72
C PHE A 611 -32.92 7.84 -7.74
N HIS A 612 -31.64 8.16 -7.91
CA HIS A 612 -31.18 9.25 -8.76
C HIS A 612 -30.31 8.71 -9.88
N ILE A 613 -30.49 9.28 -11.08
CA ILE A 613 -29.67 8.98 -12.25
C ILE A 613 -29.16 10.28 -12.86
N LEU A 614 -27.98 10.22 -13.48
CA LEU A 614 -27.55 11.18 -14.48
C LEU A 614 -27.97 10.72 -15.86
N LEU A 615 -28.23 11.69 -16.74
CA LEU A 615 -28.70 11.52 -18.11
C LEU A 615 -28.06 12.59 -18.99
N SER A 616 -27.43 12.18 -20.07
CA SER A 616 -26.90 13.10 -21.07
C SER A 616 -27.99 13.57 -22.02
N GLN A 617 -27.85 14.79 -22.51
CA GLN A 617 -28.72 15.39 -23.51
C GLN A 617 -27.85 16.13 -24.53
N TRP A 618 -27.96 15.75 -25.80
CA TRP A 618 -27.22 16.36 -26.89
C TRP A 618 -28.15 16.73 -28.05
N ASN A 619 -28.17 17.99 -28.48
CA ASN A 619 -28.75 18.35 -29.78
C ASN A 619 -27.71 18.18 -30.89
N THR A 620 -27.83 17.09 -31.64
CA THR A 620 -26.91 16.76 -32.73
C THR A 620 -27.02 17.69 -33.94
N GLU A 621 -28.14 18.41 -34.11
CA GLU A 621 -28.35 19.32 -35.25
C GLU A 621 -27.54 20.62 -35.10
N VAL A 622 -27.51 21.17 -33.88
CA VAL A 622 -26.88 22.48 -33.59
C VAL A 622 -25.70 22.39 -32.63
N GLY A 623 -25.36 21.20 -32.13
CA GLY A 623 -24.27 20.98 -31.17
C GLY A 623 -24.54 21.47 -29.75
N TRP A 624 -25.78 21.90 -29.45
CA TRP A 624 -26.18 22.49 -28.17
C TRP A 624 -27.69 22.31 -27.87
N PRO A 625 -28.12 21.92 -26.65
CA PRO A 625 -27.30 21.62 -25.49
C PRO A 625 -26.43 20.37 -25.66
N TYR A 626 -25.33 20.33 -24.93
CA TYR A 626 -24.48 19.14 -24.75
C TYR A 626 -24.08 19.08 -23.27
N ARG A 627 -24.92 18.41 -22.48
CA ARG A 627 -24.93 18.53 -21.02
C ARG A 627 -25.43 17.27 -20.34
N VAL A 628 -25.24 17.23 -19.03
CA VAL A 628 -25.72 16.16 -18.14
C VAL A 628 -26.75 16.71 -17.16
N LEU A 629 -27.85 15.99 -17.01
CA LEU A 629 -29.00 16.29 -16.16
C LEU A 629 -29.11 15.24 -15.06
N GLN A 630 -29.55 15.65 -13.88
CA GLN A 630 -29.93 14.73 -12.80
C GLN A 630 -31.45 14.60 -12.72
N TYR A 631 -31.91 13.36 -12.65
CA TYR A 631 -33.30 13.00 -12.41
C TYR A 631 -33.41 12.14 -11.15
N LYS A 632 -34.55 12.26 -10.47
CA LYS A 632 -34.98 11.32 -9.44
C LYS A 632 -36.13 10.52 -10.00
N ILE A 633 -36.02 9.19 -9.98
CA ILE A 633 -36.93 8.28 -10.67
C ILE A 633 -37.56 7.26 -9.70
N PRO A 634 -38.76 6.74 -10.00
CA PRO A 634 -39.35 5.64 -9.25
C PRO A 634 -38.60 4.34 -9.54
N VAL A 635 -38.08 3.68 -8.51
CA VAL A 635 -37.50 2.34 -8.60
C VAL A 635 -38.00 1.51 -7.42
N ALA A 636 -38.67 0.40 -7.69
CA ALA A 636 -39.18 -0.50 -6.66
C ALA A 636 -38.02 -1.18 -5.89
N ALA A 637 -38.26 -1.59 -4.64
CA ALA A 637 -37.24 -2.25 -3.80
C ALA A 637 -36.70 -3.58 -4.36
N GLY A 638 -37.36 -4.15 -5.36
CA GLY A 638 -37.10 -5.50 -5.88
C GLY A 638 -37.76 -6.58 -5.02
N PRO A 639 -37.87 -7.82 -5.55
CA PRO A 639 -38.36 -8.96 -4.78
C PRO A 639 -37.35 -9.38 -3.69
N GLU A 640 -37.83 -9.86 -2.53
CA GLU A 640 -36.94 -10.32 -1.45
C GLU A 640 -36.03 -11.47 -1.91
N PRO A 641 -34.74 -11.49 -1.50
CA PRO A 641 -33.83 -12.58 -1.81
C PRO A 641 -34.38 -13.94 -1.32
N GLY A 642 -34.71 -14.84 -2.25
CA GLY A 642 -35.19 -16.20 -1.94
C GLY A 642 -36.68 -16.44 -2.16
N ALA A 643 -37.47 -15.44 -2.54
CA ALA A 643 -38.83 -15.67 -3.03
C ALA A 643 -38.76 -16.29 -4.44
N ARG A 644 -39.08 -17.59 -4.56
CA ARG A 644 -39.34 -18.18 -5.88
C ARG A 644 -40.55 -17.49 -6.50
N PRO A 645 -40.52 -17.14 -7.79
CA PRO A 645 -41.73 -16.73 -8.48
C PRO A 645 -42.75 -17.89 -8.41
N THR A 646 -43.98 -17.57 -8.01
CA THR A 646 -45.13 -18.48 -8.06
C THR A 646 -45.67 -18.60 -9.47
#